data_AF-A0AAD4NJW1-F1
#
_entry.id   AF-A0AAD4NJW1-F1
#
_cell.length_a   1.000
_cell.length_b   1.000
_cell.length_c   1.000
_cell.angle_alpha   90.00
_cell.angle_beta   90.00
_cell.angle_gamma   90.00
#
_symmetry.space_group_name_H-M   'P 1'
#
loop_
_entity.id
_entity.type
_entity.pdbx_description
1 polymer ?
#
loop_
_entity_poly.entity_id
_entity_poly.type
_entity_poly.pdbx_seq_one_letter_code
_entity_poly.pdbx_strand_id
1 'polypeptide(L)'
;MHRQKNNELSSDAAWRMYRSRRKRAKQEGDYSKLSDVYVEMADYLREIGYIAKAEQKYINAIIIGEKVGHDENCAIAYRSLAEFAVEREEVDDAIVKIDEAMRYALHSNDPNRIQLTYHQRAYIYGEKQGMLTKALEIGLEALEYLQNNAEAISQNRKAVENGGSVMCRMSRLEVVLCAFYWELGNRKEAYSYSDRSVEHAKMDGSPEQIAIALVKKSDLKYGPERLRIAEEAAWFAEKIVIKDSETGHRDKADARLHLAQERLRFNQISESKNILWSLYKSHRNSLDRASNEKLSKYLCFIYKTEKRLKKTKNLRSTETTHIFEKIADDASNMEMHELALRYYEKMLQTCTTLEKQRGALISLAETAKDLENYSLSLKYYKDILAAEEQLELPHETILETKNCIANMAAKVDSISVEERQQYFEDAYQFCQTMSEKPLRLEILCLENYIYFLEKNGIQEDKTSKLKIALDHFRREREYSFASSTDDRVEETYDDEFDQMNEGEIFARLKEQMKFVEEEKKIEKEIDAKVNNNGETRLHLAAKAGDYKLTKELIEKGYNVNVEDNGGWTPLSEAVSGGYLPVVRLLLQKGARVDSTSTETLVTDDGEIVSGGGQTPLMEACANGNKAIIDILIHFKANVTLTDDNGWTAVEHLRNHVLSNPDLDNIKKESLQKVLASIEDRQRKAGMSPQKSLPTLRNNSKSKAKHEEKHNSTSMERPRSQQAATENDRNLAEYKRTMQALVRKRNNDTTGNVDRDRNFGGSLADAADERNLMKNSIKDRALPADRAFLAPEEDDSDDDIILVKKSKKLRILNSRSPSPESNENYY
;
A
#
# COMPACT_ATOMS: atom_id res chain seq x y z
N MET A 1 21.68 20.05 -7.74
CA MET A 1 22.33 21.32 -8.13
C MET A 1 21.56 22.59 -7.74
N HIS A 2 20.34 22.87 -8.23
CA HIS A 2 19.59 24.07 -7.78
C HIS A 2 19.16 24.03 -6.30
N ARG A 3 18.77 22.85 -5.76
CA ARG A 3 18.54 22.64 -4.31
C ARG A 3 19.82 22.79 -3.46
N GLN A 4 20.96 22.29 -3.95
CA GLN A 4 22.26 22.42 -3.25
C GLN A 4 22.72 23.88 -3.16
N LYS A 5 22.63 24.66 -4.24
CA LYS A 5 22.98 26.08 -4.21
C LYS A 5 22.07 26.92 -3.29
N ASN A 6 20.78 26.59 -3.20
CA ASN A 6 19.87 27.27 -2.28
C ASN A 6 20.10 26.86 -0.81
N ASN A 7 20.46 25.60 -0.54
CA ASN A 7 20.82 25.12 0.79
C ASN A 7 22.16 25.70 1.26
N GLU A 8 23.15 25.87 0.38
CA GLU A 8 24.44 26.50 0.71
C GLU A 8 24.27 27.98 1.12
N LEU A 9 23.48 28.76 0.37
CA LEU A 9 23.16 30.16 0.69
C LEU A 9 22.32 30.30 1.98
N SER A 10 21.42 29.36 2.24
CA SER A 10 20.63 29.28 3.49
C SER A 10 21.49 28.90 4.70
N SER A 11 22.45 27.98 4.52
CA SER A 11 23.34 27.50 5.58
C SER A 11 24.25 28.60 6.10
N ASP A 12 24.83 29.43 5.24
CA ASP A 12 25.71 30.51 5.65
C ASP A 12 24.96 31.62 6.41
N ALA A 13 23.70 31.88 6.04
CA ALA A 13 22.83 32.79 6.79
C ALA A 13 22.44 32.22 8.16
N ALA A 14 22.08 30.94 8.23
CA ALA A 14 21.74 30.26 9.48
C ALA A 14 22.93 30.22 10.46
N TRP A 15 24.13 29.89 9.97
CA TRP A 15 25.36 29.93 10.77
C TRP A 15 25.70 31.34 11.27
N ARG A 16 25.51 32.37 10.43
CA ARG A 16 25.69 33.77 10.85
C ARG A 16 24.69 34.18 11.93
N MET A 17 23.42 33.80 11.79
CA MET A 17 22.38 34.06 12.80
C MET A 17 22.68 33.33 14.11
N TYR A 18 23.02 32.05 14.05
CA TYR A 18 23.43 31.24 15.20
C TYR A 18 24.61 31.87 15.95
N ARG A 19 25.70 32.19 15.24
CA ARG A 19 26.89 32.81 15.86
C ARG A 19 26.55 34.14 16.54
N SER A 20 25.71 34.96 15.90
CA SER A 20 25.25 36.24 16.46
C SER A 20 24.40 36.06 17.72
N ARG A 21 23.39 35.19 17.69
CA ARG A 21 22.52 34.88 18.85
C ARG A 21 23.31 34.25 19.99
N ARG A 22 24.19 33.29 19.70
CA ARG A 22 25.11 32.65 20.67
C ARG A 22 25.99 33.69 21.36
N LYS A 23 26.62 34.58 20.58
CA LYS A 23 27.48 35.64 21.11
C LYS A 23 26.70 36.60 22.00
N ARG A 24 25.50 37.00 21.57
CA ARG A 24 24.62 37.88 22.35
C ARG A 24 24.21 37.23 23.68
N ALA A 25 23.75 35.99 23.67
CA ALA A 25 23.36 35.27 24.89
C ALA A 25 24.52 35.16 25.89
N LYS A 26 25.73 34.85 25.39
CA LYS A 26 26.96 34.84 26.22
C LYS A 26 27.28 36.22 26.80
N GLN A 27 27.15 37.28 26.00
CA GLN A 27 27.41 38.66 26.45
C GLN A 27 26.37 39.15 27.49
N GLU A 28 25.13 38.72 27.35
CA GLU A 28 24.04 39.01 28.30
C GLU A 28 24.14 38.17 29.59
N GLY A 29 24.99 37.14 29.63
CA GLY A 29 25.05 36.17 30.73
C GLY A 29 23.78 35.29 30.82
N ASP A 30 22.97 35.27 29.76
CA ASP A 30 21.70 34.55 29.71
C ASP A 30 21.93 33.13 29.19
N TYR A 31 22.31 32.26 30.11
CA TYR A 31 22.60 30.85 29.84
C TYR A 31 21.34 30.05 29.48
N SER A 32 20.14 30.52 29.85
CA SER A 32 18.86 29.95 29.40
C SER A 32 18.72 30.11 27.89
N LYS A 33 18.82 31.35 27.40
CA LYS A 33 18.81 31.64 25.96
C LYS A 33 19.94 30.96 25.21
N LEU A 34 21.10 30.78 25.86
CA LEU A 34 22.22 30.07 25.26
C LEU A 34 21.88 28.59 25.01
N SER A 35 21.20 27.94 25.97
CA SER A 35 20.69 26.57 25.80
C SER A 35 19.70 26.49 24.63
N ASP A 36 18.74 27.41 24.54
CA ASP A 36 17.77 27.46 23.42
C ASP A 36 18.49 27.53 22.06
N VAL A 37 19.46 28.43 21.94
CA VAL A 37 20.25 28.61 20.71
C VAL A 37 21.01 27.35 20.32
N TYR A 38 21.42 26.51 21.29
CA TYR A 38 22.05 25.23 20.99
C TYR A 38 21.06 24.19 20.48
N VAL A 39 19.88 24.05 21.12
CA VAL A 39 18.81 23.14 20.66
C VAL A 39 18.37 23.51 19.25
N GLU A 40 18.03 24.78 19.01
CA GLU A 40 17.60 25.26 17.68
C GLU A 40 18.59 24.94 16.57
N MET A 41 19.89 25.09 16.88
CA MET A 41 20.95 24.81 15.92
C MET A 41 21.12 23.30 15.71
N ALA A 42 20.94 22.50 16.76
CA ALA A 42 20.94 21.05 16.66
C ALA A 42 19.83 20.57 15.73
N ASP A 43 18.60 21.06 15.93
CA ASP A 43 17.43 20.73 15.11
C ASP A 43 17.67 21.12 13.64
N TYR A 44 18.19 22.33 13.41
CA TYR A 44 18.55 22.77 12.06
C TYR A 44 19.57 21.85 11.40
N LEU A 45 20.67 21.53 12.11
CA LEU A 45 21.74 20.65 11.59
C LEU A 45 21.22 19.25 11.30
N ARG A 46 20.34 18.73 12.15
CA ARG A 46 19.66 17.45 11.96
C ARG A 46 18.82 17.48 10.68
N GLU A 47 18.01 18.51 10.47
CA GLU A 47 17.17 18.67 9.27
C GLU A 47 17.97 18.68 7.96
N ILE A 48 19.16 19.27 7.98
CA ILE A 48 20.05 19.31 6.81
C ILE A 48 21.01 18.11 6.72
N GLY A 49 20.88 17.13 7.62
CA GLY A 49 21.59 15.84 7.59
C GLY A 49 22.98 15.83 8.25
N TYR A 50 23.37 16.87 8.97
CA TYR A 50 24.65 16.95 9.67
C TYR A 50 24.55 16.38 11.09
N ILE A 51 24.26 15.07 11.19
CA ILE A 51 23.91 14.38 12.44
C ILE A 51 24.98 14.54 13.54
N ALA A 52 26.26 14.31 13.24
CA ALA A 52 27.32 14.43 14.24
C ALA A 52 27.45 15.85 14.82
N LYS A 53 27.25 16.88 13.98
CA LYS A 53 27.25 18.27 14.46
C LYS A 53 26.02 18.57 15.30
N ALA A 54 24.85 18.03 14.94
CA ALA A 54 23.62 18.18 15.71
C ALA A 54 23.75 17.55 17.10
N GLU A 55 24.27 16.33 17.19
CA GLU A 55 24.56 15.62 18.43
C GLU A 55 25.43 16.47 19.38
N GLN A 56 26.52 17.04 18.87
CA GLN A 56 27.37 17.92 19.67
C GLN A 56 26.63 19.18 20.17
N LYS A 57 25.68 19.72 19.39
CA LYS A 57 24.88 20.87 19.83
C LYS A 57 23.85 20.48 20.90
N TYR A 58 23.22 19.31 20.81
CA TYR A 58 22.36 18.80 21.89
C TYR A 58 23.15 18.55 23.18
N ILE A 59 24.36 17.97 23.10
CA ILE A 59 25.24 17.79 24.26
C ILE A 59 25.57 19.15 24.91
N ASN A 60 25.90 20.16 24.10
CA ASN A 60 26.16 21.51 24.62
C ASN A 60 24.91 22.13 25.28
N ALA A 61 23.72 21.88 24.72
CA ALA A 61 22.46 22.32 25.33
C ALA A 61 22.24 21.67 26.70
N ILE A 62 22.49 20.37 26.83
CA ILE A 62 22.41 19.64 28.10
C ILE A 62 23.38 20.24 29.13
N ILE A 63 24.66 20.38 28.78
CA ILE A 63 25.69 20.89 29.71
C ILE A 63 25.32 22.28 30.25
N ILE A 64 24.76 23.16 29.40
CA ILE A 64 24.33 24.48 29.82
C ILE A 64 23.02 24.39 30.61
N GLY A 65 22.06 23.63 30.13
CA GLY A 65 20.74 23.46 30.73
C GLY A 65 20.81 22.91 32.15
N GLU A 66 21.65 21.90 32.41
CA GLU A 66 21.87 21.33 33.74
C GLU A 66 22.44 22.35 34.73
N LYS A 67 23.31 23.25 34.25
CA LYS A 67 23.91 24.31 35.09
C LYS A 67 22.90 25.38 35.51
N VAL A 68 21.88 25.64 34.67
CA VAL A 68 20.86 26.67 34.94
C VAL A 68 19.52 26.11 35.40
N GLY A 69 19.37 24.80 35.52
CA GLY A 69 18.08 24.16 35.84
C GLY A 69 17.05 24.29 34.71
N HIS A 70 17.50 24.32 33.45
CA HIS A 70 16.62 24.40 32.28
C HIS A 70 16.18 23.01 31.83
N ASP A 71 15.34 22.39 32.64
CA ASP A 71 14.92 20.99 32.45
C ASP A 71 14.25 20.73 31.09
N GLU A 72 13.56 21.73 30.54
CA GLU A 72 12.87 21.63 29.25
C GLU A 72 13.80 21.25 28.08
N ASN A 73 14.91 21.97 27.96
CA ASN A 73 15.89 21.78 26.89
C ASN A 73 16.69 20.50 27.10
N CYS A 74 16.96 20.14 28.35
CA CYS A 74 17.58 18.86 28.67
C CYS A 74 16.71 17.69 28.20
N ALA A 75 15.41 17.73 28.52
CA ALA A 75 14.46 16.70 28.08
C ALA A 75 14.37 16.60 26.55
N ILE A 76 14.34 17.73 25.82
CA ILE A 76 14.35 17.74 24.35
C ILE A 76 15.64 17.12 23.82
N ALA A 77 16.79 17.60 24.28
CA ALA A 77 18.09 17.13 23.81
C ALA A 77 18.31 15.64 24.07
N TYR A 78 18.00 15.14 25.27
CA TYR A 78 18.11 13.71 25.58
C TYR A 78 17.17 12.85 24.73
N ARG A 79 15.96 13.31 24.41
CA ARG A 79 15.07 12.62 23.47
C ARG A 79 15.66 12.51 22.07
N SER A 80 16.17 13.61 21.52
CA SER A 80 16.77 13.60 20.17
C SER A 80 18.04 12.73 20.13
N LEU A 81 18.84 12.73 21.20
CA LEU A 81 19.99 11.83 21.33
C LEU A 81 19.57 10.35 21.42
N ALA A 82 18.48 10.03 22.12
CA ALA A 82 17.96 8.67 22.18
C ALA A 82 17.52 8.17 20.78
N GLU A 83 17.00 9.05 19.93
CA GLU A 83 16.65 8.71 18.55
C GLU A 83 17.89 8.39 17.71
N PHE A 84 18.95 9.17 17.83
CA PHE A 84 20.21 8.88 17.13
C PHE A 84 20.80 7.53 17.56
N ALA A 85 20.68 7.16 18.84
CA ALA A 85 21.09 5.85 19.32
C ALA A 85 20.23 4.72 18.70
N VAL A 86 18.91 4.90 18.59
CA VAL A 86 18.03 3.94 17.89
C VAL A 86 18.41 3.80 16.41
N GLU A 87 18.69 4.92 15.73
CA GLU A 87 19.12 4.91 14.32
C GLU A 87 20.46 4.20 14.11
N ARG A 88 21.32 4.17 15.13
CA ARG A 88 22.59 3.41 15.17
C ARG A 88 22.44 1.97 15.67
N GLU A 89 21.22 1.54 15.98
CA GLU A 89 20.90 0.22 16.57
C GLU A 89 21.53 0.01 17.97
N GLU A 90 21.83 1.10 18.68
CA GLU A 90 22.41 1.12 20.03
C GLU A 90 21.30 1.20 21.09
N VAL A 91 20.47 0.16 21.18
CA VAL A 91 19.24 0.18 22.00
C VAL A 91 19.50 0.42 23.49
N ASP A 92 20.58 -0.11 24.05
CA ASP A 92 20.92 0.10 25.47
C ASP A 92 21.26 1.56 25.79
N ASP A 93 21.98 2.22 24.89
CA ASP A 93 22.31 3.64 25.02
C ASP A 93 21.08 4.53 24.81
N ALA A 94 20.20 4.14 23.89
CA ALA A 94 18.90 4.79 23.70
C ALA A 94 18.03 4.74 24.97
N ILE A 95 18.04 3.61 25.69
CA ILE A 95 17.31 3.44 26.96
C ILE A 95 17.84 4.41 28.03
N VAL A 96 19.16 4.48 28.20
CA VAL A 96 19.77 5.41 29.17
C VAL A 96 19.36 6.85 28.87
N LYS A 97 19.45 7.26 27.60
CA LYS A 97 19.11 8.62 27.18
C LYS A 97 17.63 8.93 27.35
N ILE A 98 16.72 8.00 27.02
CA ILE A 98 15.29 8.26 27.15
C ILE A 98 14.80 8.26 28.61
N ASP A 99 15.45 7.51 29.50
CA ASP A 99 15.17 7.56 30.94
C ASP A 99 15.64 8.88 31.56
N GLU A 100 16.79 9.43 31.15
CA GLU A 100 17.21 10.78 31.54
C GLU A 100 16.26 11.85 31.00
N ALA A 101 15.83 11.74 29.74
CA ALA A 101 14.81 12.61 29.19
C ALA A 101 13.52 12.59 30.03
N MET A 102 13.10 11.39 30.47
CA MET A 102 11.89 11.23 31.29
C MET A 102 12.03 11.93 32.65
N ARG A 103 13.21 11.83 33.28
CA ARG A 103 13.51 12.54 34.53
C ARG A 103 13.35 14.04 34.39
N TYR A 104 13.96 14.63 33.35
CA TYR A 104 13.83 16.08 33.08
C TYR A 104 12.42 16.48 32.66
N ALA A 105 11.71 15.65 31.90
CA ALA A 105 10.33 15.92 31.51
C ALA A 105 9.42 16.01 32.75
N LEU A 106 9.55 15.08 33.70
CA LEU A 106 8.80 15.09 34.95
C LEU A 106 9.12 16.33 35.80
N HIS A 107 10.39 16.72 35.91
CA HIS A 107 10.78 17.94 36.63
C HIS A 107 10.20 19.21 36.01
N SER A 108 10.12 19.27 34.68
CA SER A 108 9.55 20.41 33.96
C SER A 108 8.05 20.61 34.19
N ASN A 109 7.34 19.58 34.67
CA ASN A 109 5.90 19.58 34.92
C ASN A 109 5.05 20.03 33.71
N ASP A 110 5.56 19.86 32.48
CA ASP A 110 4.81 20.10 31.24
C ASP A 110 4.10 18.81 30.79
N PRO A 111 2.75 18.74 30.85
CA PRO A 111 2.01 17.55 30.48
C PRO A 111 2.25 17.11 29.03
N ASN A 112 2.50 18.06 28.13
CA ASN A 112 2.82 17.73 26.74
C ASN A 112 4.15 16.98 26.67
N ARG A 113 5.22 17.55 27.22
CA ARG A 113 6.56 16.98 27.16
C ARG A 113 6.64 15.62 27.85
N ILE A 114 6.03 15.49 29.03
CA ILE A 114 5.93 14.21 29.75
C ILE A 114 5.30 13.15 28.85
N GLN A 115 4.17 13.48 28.24
CA GLN A 115 3.44 12.57 27.37
C GLN A 115 4.23 12.15 26.12
N LEU A 116 4.91 13.09 25.44
CA LEU A 116 5.73 12.77 24.26
C LEU A 116 6.92 11.87 24.63
N THR A 117 7.50 12.08 25.81
CA THR A 117 8.63 11.28 26.31
C THR A 117 8.19 9.86 26.65
N TYR A 118 7.04 9.71 27.31
CA TYR A 118 6.42 8.41 27.58
C TYR A 118 6.22 7.58 26.31
N HIS A 119 5.71 8.20 25.23
CA HIS A 119 5.52 7.54 23.93
C HIS A 119 6.82 6.95 23.38
N GLN A 120 7.86 7.78 23.34
CA GLN A 120 9.16 7.39 22.81
C GLN A 120 9.83 6.34 23.70
N ARG A 121 9.68 6.45 25.02
CA ARG A 121 10.19 5.50 26.01
C ARG A 121 9.56 4.12 25.87
N ALA A 122 8.23 4.04 25.77
CA ALA A 122 7.54 2.77 25.55
C ALA A 122 8.07 2.08 24.28
N TYR A 123 8.24 2.85 23.21
CA TYR A 123 8.79 2.34 21.96
C TYR A 123 10.22 1.79 22.11
N ILE A 124 11.15 2.59 22.65
CA ILE A 124 12.57 2.21 22.76
C ILE A 124 12.73 0.94 23.61
N TYR A 125 11.99 0.83 24.71
CA TYR A 125 11.98 -0.40 25.51
C TYR A 125 11.43 -1.60 24.74
N GLY A 126 10.45 -1.38 23.86
CA GLY A 126 9.88 -2.43 23.02
C GLY A 126 10.84 -2.97 21.97
N GLU A 127 11.90 -2.24 21.61
CA GLU A 127 12.94 -2.69 20.66
C GLU A 127 13.98 -3.60 21.34
N LYS A 128 14.07 -3.57 22.68
CA LYS A 128 15.03 -4.39 23.42
C LYS A 128 14.48 -5.80 23.64
N GLN A 129 15.25 -6.80 23.20
CA GLN A 129 14.92 -8.21 23.45
C GLN A 129 14.75 -8.48 24.96
N GLY A 130 13.71 -9.24 25.31
CA GLY A 130 13.38 -9.57 26.70
C GLY A 130 12.71 -8.45 27.51
N MET A 131 12.54 -7.24 26.98
CA MET A 131 11.96 -6.10 27.72
C MET A 131 10.52 -5.77 27.32
N LEU A 132 9.87 -6.62 26.53
CA LEU A 132 8.54 -6.35 25.97
C LEU A 132 7.46 -6.13 27.03
N THR A 133 7.49 -6.87 28.13
CA THR A 133 6.57 -6.67 29.27
C THR A 133 6.77 -5.30 29.91
N LYS A 134 8.02 -4.85 30.06
CA LYS A 134 8.33 -3.53 30.60
C LYS A 134 7.89 -2.42 29.65
N ALA A 135 8.09 -2.61 28.35
CA ALA A 135 7.60 -1.70 27.32
C ALA A 135 6.07 -1.55 27.36
N LEU A 136 5.35 -2.67 27.54
CA LEU A 136 3.91 -2.69 27.70
C LEU A 136 3.46 -1.92 28.95
N GLU A 137 4.08 -2.14 30.10
CA GLU A 137 3.80 -1.37 31.32
C GLU A 137 3.94 0.14 31.09
N ILE A 138 5.08 0.57 30.51
CA ILE A 138 5.34 1.99 30.22
C ILE A 138 4.30 2.54 29.23
N GLY A 139 3.90 1.76 28.23
CA GLY A 139 2.88 2.17 27.26
C GLY A 139 1.48 2.31 27.89
N LEU A 140 1.14 1.48 28.87
CA LEU A 140 -0.13 1.59 29.60
C LEU A 140 -0.11 2.80 30.54
N GLU A 141 0.99 3.03 31.26
CA GLU A 141 1.21 4.25 32.07
C GLU A 141 1.08 5.51 31.22
N ALA A 142 1.65 5.49 29.99
CA ALA A 142 1.55 6.59 29.05
C ALA A 142 0.11 6.89 28.62
N LEU A 143 -0.71 5.84 28.44
CA LEU A 143 -2.12 5.97 28.03
C LEU A 143 -2.95 6.56 29.16
N GLU A 144 -2.74 6.07 30.39
CA GLU A 144 -3.40 6.60 31.59
C GLU A 144 -3.01 8.06 31.84
N TYR A 145 -1.72 8.40 31.72
CA TYR A 145 -1.24 9.77 31.85
C TYR A 145 -1.90 10.70 30.82
N LEU A 146 -1.99 10.27 29.56
CA LEU A 146 -2.63 11.03 28.48
C LEU A 146 -4.12 11.25 28.76
N GLN A 147 -4.83 10.24 29.28
CA GLN A 147 -6.24 10.36 29.66
C GLN A 147 -6.44 11.37 30.79
N ASN A 148 -5.63 11.27 31.84
CA ASN A 148 -5.71 12.16 33.00
C ASN A 148 -5.35 13.62 32.69
N ASN A 149 -4.53 13.86 31.66
CA ASN A 149 -4.07 15.19 31.25
C ASN A 149 -4.69 15.67 29.92
N ALA A 150 -5.75 15.01 29.45
CA ALA A 150 -6.35 15.28 28.15
C ALA A 150 -6.83 16.74 28.00
N GLU A 151 -7.44 17.30 29.04
CA GLU A 151 -7.94 18.68 29.04
C GLU A 151 -6.78 19.69 28.93
N ALA A 152 -5.74 19.53 29.74
CA ALA A 152 -4.56 20.39 29.74
C ALA A 152 -3.84 20.39 28.37
N ILE A 153 -3.69 19.21 27.76
CA ILE A 153 -3.07 19.07 26.43
C ILE A 153 -3.96 19.70 25.36
N SER A 154 -5.28 19.49 25.43
CA SER A 154 -6.24 19.99 24.43
C SER A 154 -6.37 21.52 24.43
N GLN A 155 -6.30 22.15 25.61
CA GLN A 155 -6.36 23.60 25.75
C GLN A 155 -5.06 24.28 25.27
N ASN A 156 -3.93 23.58 25.33
CA ASN A 156 -2.66 24.10 24.86
C ASN A 156 -2.52 23.93 23.34
N ARG A 157 -2.86 24.99 22.60
CA ARG A 157 -2.75 25.02 21.13
C ARG A 157 -1.36 24.60 20.63
N LYS A 158 -0.28 25.02 21.30
CA LYS A 158 1.09 24.63 20.93
C LYS A 158 1.33 23.14 21.14
N ALA A 159 0.77 22.55 22.20
CA ALA A 159 0.86 21.10 22.43
C ALA A 159 0.10 20.31 21.35
N VAL A 160 -1.10 20.75 20.96
CA VAL A 160 -1.88 20.12 19.88
C VAL A 160 -1.17 20.27 18.54
N GLU A 161 -0.62 21.45 18.26
CA GLU A 161 0.20 21.69 17.07
C GLU A 161 1.40 20.75 17.07
N ASN A 162 2.20 20.70 18.15
CA ASN A 162 3.45 19.94 18.23
C ASN A 162 3.28 18.41 18.27
N GLY A 163 2.28 17.91 19.01
CA GLY A 163 2.13 16.47 19.25
C GLY A 163 0.86 15.83 18.68
N GLY A 164 0.03 16.61 17.97
CA GLY A 164 -1.30 16.18 17.55
C GLY A 164 -2.31 16.25 18.70
N SER A 165 -3.58 16.08 18.34
CA SER A 165 -4.67 16.02 19.32
C SER A 165 -4.49 14.85 20.29
N VAL A 166 -5.22 14.88 21.40
CA VAL A 166 -5.28 13.75 22.34
C VAL A 166 -5.71 12.47 21.61
N MET A 167 -6.72 12.55 20.74
CA MET A 167 -7.19 11.39 19.96
C MET A 167 -6.12 10.84 19.02
N CYS A 168 -5.35 11.72 18.36
CA CYS A 168 -4.22 11.31 17.52
C CYS A 168 -3.15 10.58 18.34
N ARG A 169 -2.83 11.09 19.53
CA ARG A 169 -1.84 10.48 20.44
C ARG A 169 -2.33 9.13 20.98
N MET A 170 -3.60 9.04 21.39
CA MET A 170 -4.21 7.77 21.81
C MET A 170 -4.09 6.72 20.71
N SER A 171 -4.51 7.07 19.49
CA SER A 171 -4.41 6.16 18.33
C SER A 171 -2.98 5.65 18.12
N ARG A 172 -1.96 6.53 18.17
CA ARG A 172 -0.55 6.14 18.01
C ARG A 172 -0.08 5.18 19.09
N LEU A 173 -0.43 5.46 20.34
CA LEU A 173 -0.04 4.60 21.46
C LEU A 173 -0.71 3.24 21.38
N GLU A 174 -1.98 3.21 20.98
CA GLU A 174 -2.75 1.98 20.83
C GLU A 174 -2.22 1.10 19.69
N VAL A 175 -1.72 1.68 18.60
CA VAL A 175 -0.99 0.92 17.55
C VAL A 175 0.25 0.22 18.13
N VAL A 176 1.00 0.91 19.00
CA VAL A 176 2.20 0.34 19.66
C VAL A 176 1.81 -0.76 20.65
N LEU A 177 0.82 -0.50 21.52
CA LEU A 177 0.31 -1.47 22.48
C LEU A 177 -0.26 -2.71 21.79
N CYS A 178 -0.95 -2.52 20.66
CA CYS A 178 -1.41 -3.60 19.81
C CYS A 178 -0.25 -4.50 19.35
N ALA A 179 0.88 -3.92 18.92
CA ALA A 179 2.05 -4.70 18.52
C ALA A 179 2.66 -5.46 19.72
N PHE A 180 2.76 -4.83 20.90
CA PHE A 180 3.27 -5.50 22.09
C PHE A 180 2.41 -6.69 22.52
N TYR A 181 1.09 -6.53 22.56
CA TYR A 181 0.18 -7.63 22.87
C TYR A 181 0.23 -8.74 21.83
N TRP A 182 0.40 -8.38 20.55
CA TRP A 182 0.55 -9.36 19.47
C TRP A 182 1.79 -10.22 19.66
N GLU A 183 2.94 -9.60 19.93
CA GLU A 183 4.21 -10.29 20.16
C GLU A 183 4.21 -11.11 21.47
N LEU A 184 3.50 -10.66 22.51
CA LEU A 184 3.29 -11.43 23.75
C LEU A 184 2.28 -12.59 23.59
N GLY A 185 1.71 -12.80 22.39
CA GLY A 185 0.73 -13.85 22.12
C GLY A 185 -0.69 -13.55 22.64
N ASN A 186 -0.95 -12.37 23.19
CA ASN A 186 -2.28 -11.97 23.64
C ASN A 186 -3.11 -11.37 22.49
N ARG A 187 -3.63 -12.26 21.63
CA ARG A 187 -4.40 -11.89 20.43
C ARG A 187 -5.65 -11.06 20.74
N LYS A 188 -6.35 -11.36 21.85
CA LYS A 188 -7.58 -10.66 22.25
C LYS A 188 -7.34 -9.17 22.48
N GLU A 189 -6.33 -8.84 23.29
CA GLU A 189 -5.96 -7.45 23.55
C GLU A 189 -5.40 -6.79 22.29
N ALA A 190 -4.55 -7.47 21.51
CA ALA A 190 -4.04 -6.94 20.25
C ALA A 190 -5.18 -6.47 19.31
N TYR A 191 -6.23 -7.29 19.15
CA TYR A 191 -7.41 -6.90 18.37
C TYR A 191 -8.15 -5.70 18.97
N SER A 192 -8.38 -5.70 20.29
CA SER A 192 -9.07 -4.60 20.97
C SER A 192 -8.35 -3.26 20.78
N TYR A 193 -7.03 -3.24 20.97
CA TYR A 193 -6.21 -2.04 20.77
C TYR A 193 -6.17 -1.62 19.29
N SER A 194 -6.17 -2.57 18.34
CA SER A 194 -6.24 -2.25 16.92
C SER A 194 -7.55 -1.55 16.55
N ASP A 195 -8.68 -1.99 17.10
CA ASP A 195 -9.99 -1.40 16.83
C ASP A 195 -10.10 0.01 17.43
N ARG A 196 -9.72 0.16 18.70
CA ARG A 196 -9.68 1.47 19.39
C ARG A 196 -8.78 2.47 18.68
N SER A 197 -7.63 2.02 18.16
CA SER A 197 -6.71 2.90 17.44
C SER A 197 -7.33 3.51 16.19
N VAL A 198 -8.15 2.73 15.47
CA VAL A 198 -8.88 3.20 14.28
C VAL A 198 -10.01 4.14 14.68
N GLU A 199 -10.71 3.86 15.78
CA GLU A 199 -11.78 4.72 16.30
C GLU A 199 -11.24 6.10 16.70
N HIS A 200 -10.19 6.16 17.52
CA HIS A 200 -9.56 7.42 17.89
C HIS A 200 -8.97 8.17 16.70
N ALA A 201 -8.39 7.47 15.72
CA ALA A 201 -7.92 8.10 14.48
C ALA A 201 -9.08 8.74 13.69
N LYS A 202 -10.23 8.05 13.61
CA LYS A 202 -11.44 8.57 12.94
C LYS A 202 -12.05 9.75 13.69
N MET A 203 -12.00 9.75 15.03
CA MET A 203 -12.42 10.89 15.87
C MET A 203 -11.52 12.12 15.69
N ASP A 204 -10.20 11.91 15.54
CA ASP A 204 -9.24 12.98 15.22
C ASP A 204 -9.47 13.56 13.81
N GLY A 205 -9.88 12.70 12.86
CA GLY A 205 -10.12 13.09 11.47
C GLY A 205 -8.86 13.22 10.62
N SER A 206 -7.68 12.84 11.12
CA SER A 206 -6.43 12.84 10.36
C SER A 206 -6.37 11.64 9.39
N PRO A 207 -6.38 11.87 8.06
CA PRO A 207 -6.30 10.77 7.08
C PRO A 207 -5.01 9.95 7.20
N GLU A 208 -3.93 10.59 7.62
CA GLU A 208 -2.62 9.97 7.87
C GLU A 208 -2.69 8.96 9.02
N GLN A 209 -3.22 9.37 10.17
CA GLN A 209 -3.31 8.49 11.33
C GLN A 209 -4.33 7.36 11.11
N ILE A 210 -5.42 7.64 10.38
CA ILE A 210 -6.40 6.61 9.99
C ILE A 210 -5.74 5.56 9.10
N ALA A 211 -4.96 5.96 8.09
CA ALA A 211 -4.26 5.03 7.22
C ALA A 211 -3.28 4.14 7.99
N ILE A 212 -2.48 4.71 8.91
CA ILE A 212 -1.54 3.95 9.75
C ILE A 212 -2.27 2.93 10.63
N ALA A 213 -3.33 3.33 11.31
CA ALA A 213 -4.12 2.44 12.17
C ALA A 213 -4.80 1.31 11.36
N LEU A 214 -5.29 1.61 10.15
CA LEU A 214 -5.88 0.61 9.26
C LEU A 214 -4.85 -0.37 8.70
N VAL A 215 -3.65 0.08 8.32
CA VAL A 215 -2.55 -0.83 7.92
C VAL A 215 -2.27 -1.80 9.06
N LYS A 216 -2.07 -1.30 10.29
CA LYS A 216 -1.82 -2.17 11.44
C LYS A 216 -2.97 -3.14 11.67
N LYS A 217 -4.22 -2.68 11.58
CA LYS A 217 -5.39 -3.56 11.71
C LYS A 217 -5.44 -4.62 10.62
N SER A 218 -5.07 -4.27 9.38
CA SER A 218 -5.00 -5.20 8.24
C SER A 218 -4.03 -6.34 8.54
N ASP A 219 -2.83 -6.06 9.07
CA ASP A 219 -1.81 -7.07 9.40
C ASP A 219 -2.29 -8.17 10.36
N LEU A 220 -3.30 -7.88 11.20
CA LEU A 220 -3.80 -8.81 12.21
C LEU A 220 -4.99 -9.64 11.72
N LYS A 221 -5.60 -9.26 10.59
CA LYS A 221 -6.80 -9.91 10.04
C LYS A 221 -6.40 -10.92 8.97
N TYR A 222 -7.31 -11.87 8.75
CA TYR A 222 -7.17 -12.91 7.72
C TYR A 222 -8.34 -12.85 6.74
N GLY A 223 -8.15 -13.46 5.56
CA GLY A 223 -9.21 -13.57 4.56
C GLY A 223 -9.65 -12.23 3.96
N PRO A 224 -10.81 -12.16 3.29
CA PRO A 224 -11.20 -11.00 2.48
C PRO A 224 -11.25 -9.66 3.24
N GLU A 225 -11.49 -9.71 4.56
CA GLU A 225 -11.50 -8.53 5.42
C GLU A 225 -10.14 -7.84 5.48
N ARG A 226 -9.04 -8.60 5.44
CA ARG A 226 -7.65 -8.10 5.39
C ARG A 226 -7.44 -7.16 4.20
N LEU A 227 -7.86 -7.61 3.01
CA LEU A 227 -7.75 -6.84 1.77
C LEU A 227 -8.68 -5.61 1.79
N ARG A 228 -9.91 -5.76 2.29
CA ARG A 228 -10.88 -4.65 2.41
C ARG A 228 -10.32 -3.51 3.28
N ILE A 229 -9.68 -3.86 4.41
CA ILE A 229 -9.07 -2.88 5.31
C ILE A 229 -7.85 -2.22 4.63
N ALA A 230 -7.04 -2.97 3.87
CA ALA A 230 -5.92 -2.40 3.12
C ALA A 230 -6.37 -1.43 2.01
N GLU A 231 -7.49 -1.72 1.35
CA GLU A 231 -8.13 -0.81 0.39
C GLU A 231 -8.64 0.47 1.08
N GLU A 232 -9.26 0.35 2.26
CA GLU A 232 -9.68 1.49 3.09
C GLU A 232 -8.46 2.33 3.50
N ALA A 233 -7.37 1.69 3.92
CA ALA A 233 -6.13 2.36 4.32
C ALA A 233 -5.53 3.17 3.16
N ALA A 234 -5.40 2.56 1.98
CA ALA A 234 -4.90 3.23 0.78
C ALA A 234 -5.80 4.41 0.37
N TRP A 235 -7.13 4.26 0.47
CA TRP A 235 -8.07 5.33 0.17
C TRP A 235 -7.91 6.53 1.10
N PHE A 236 -7.74 6.31 2.40
CA PHE A 236 -7.45 7.40 3.34
C PHE A 236 -6.08 8.03 3.07
N ALA A 237 -5.07 7.22 2.72
CA ALA A 237 -3.75 7.72 2.38
C ALA A 237 -3.80 8.67 1.18
N GLU A 238 -4.61 8.40 0.15
CA GLU A 238 -4.78 9.33 -1.00
C GLU A 238 -5.23 10.73 -0.58
N LYS A 239 -6.03 10.82 0.50
CA LYS A 239 -6.57 12.08 1.02
C LYS A 239 -5.58 12.92 1.83
N ILE A 240 -4.38 12.40 2.11
CA ILE A 240 -3.35 13.16 2.82
C ILE A 240 -2.98 14.39 1.99
N VAL A 241 -3.19 15.59 2.56
CA VAL A 241 -2.83 16.86 1.94
C VAL A 241 -1.32 17.07 2.11
N ILE A 242 -0.57 16.92 1.03
CA ILE A 242 0.87 17.11 1.02
C ILE A 242 1.14 18.62 0.96
N LYS A 243 1.52 19.21 2.10
CA LYS A 243 1.79 20.65 2.19
C LYS A 243 3.24 21.03 1.90
N ASP A 244 4.20 20.12 2.10
CA ASP A 244 5.63 20.21 1.70
C ASP A 244 6.53 19.15 2.41
N SER A 245 5.97 18.24 3.23
CA SER A 245 6.77 17.24 3.96
C SER A 245 7.00 15.95 3.18
N GLU A 246 8.25 15.47 3.17
CA GLU A 246 8.63 14.14 2.64
C GLU A 246 7.83 13.00 3.29
N THR A 247 7.35 13.19 4.53
CA THR A 247 6.57 12.20 5.29
C THR A 247 5.22 11.88 4.64
N GLY A 248 4.48 12.88 4.16
CA GLY A 248 3.15 12.65 3.58
C GLY A 248 3.22 11.91 2.24
N HIS A 249 4.31 12.09 1.48
CA HIS A 249 4.57 11.28 0.29
C HIS A 249 4.93 9.83 0.63
N ARG A 250 5.64 9.62 1.74
CA ARG A 250 6.04 8.31 2.23
C ARG A 250 4.85 7.50 2.72
N ASP A 251 3.96 8.08 3.54
CA ASP A 251 2.76 7.37 4.03
C ASP A 251 1.85 6.90 2.90
N LYS A 252 1.68 7.74 1.86
CA LYS A 252 0.97 7.33 0.64
C LYS A 252 1.64 6.15 -0.04
N ALA A 253 2.97 6.17 -0.11
CA ALA A 253 3.73 5.13 -0.76
C ALA A 253 3.69 3.82 0.04
N ASP A 254 3.83 3.87 1.37
CA ASP A 254 3.78 2.71 2.26
C ASP A 254 2.37 2.07 2.26
N ALA A 255 1.30 2.88 2.35
CA ALA A 255 -0.07 2.34 2.28
C ALA A 255 -0.39 1.68 0.92
N ARG A 256 0.14 2.23 -0.18
CA ARG A 256 0.03 1.61 -1.51
C ARG A 256 0.87 0.34 -1.61
N LEU A 257 2.07 0.31 -1.03
CA LEU A 257 2.93 -0.88 -1.00
C LEU A 257 2.23 -2.00 -0.21
N HIS A 258 1.63 -1.66 0.94
CA HIS A 258 0.81 -2.57 1.73
C HIS A 258 -0.38 -3.12 0.92
N LEU A 259 -1.16 -2.24 0.29
CA LEU A 259 -2.26 -2.68 -0.58
C LEU A 259 -1.77 -3.61 -1.70
N ALA A 260 -0.62 -3.33 -2.30
CA ALA A 260 -0.08 -4.18 -3.36
C ALA A 260 0.34 -5.57 -2.85
N GLN A 261 0.96 -5.65 -1.67
CA GLN A 261 1.26 -6.90 -0.98
C GLN A 261 -0.04 -7.69 -0.71
N GLU A 262 -1.06 -7.03 -0.18
CA GLU A 262 -2.35 -7.68 0.11
C GLU A 262 -3.04 -8.17 -1.16
N ARG A 263 -3.06 -7.39 -2.24
CA ARG A 263 -3.56 -7.87 -3.54
C ARG A 263 -2.79 -9.10 -4.04
N LEU A 264 -1.47 -9.13 -3.83
CA LEU A 264 -0.64 -10.27 -4.22
C LEU A 264 -1.01 -11.53 -3.43
N ARG A 265 -1.19 -11.42 -2.09
CA ARG A 265 -1.70 -12.52 -1.23
C ARG A 265 -3.01 -13.11 -1.75
N PHE A 266 -3.92 -12.26 -2.24
CA PHE A 266 -5.19 -12.69 -2.83
C PHE A 266 -5.11 -13.11 -4.31
N ASN A 267 -3.90 -13.35 -4.84
CA ASN A 267 -3.62 -13.75 -6.22
C ASN A 267 -4.11 -12.73 -7.28
N GLN A 268 -4.20 -11.45 -6.93
CA GLN A 268 -4.47 -10.33 -7.85
C GLN A 268 -3.15 -9.76 -8.39
N ILE A 269 -2.42 -10.61 -9.12
CA ILE A 269 -1.03 -10.35 -9.57
C ILE A 269 -0.97 -9.10 -10.47
N SER A 270 -1.91 -8.94 -11.40
CA SER A 270 -1.94 -7.84 -12.37
C SER A 270 -2.16 -6.48 -11.68
N GLU A 271 -3.09 -6.43 -10.74
CA GLU A 271 -3.44 -5.24 -9.97
C GLU A 271 -2.29 -4.86 -9.04
N SER A 272 -1.70 -5.84 -8.34
CA SER A 272 -0.51 -5.63 -7.52
C SER A 272 0.66 -5.07 -8.34
N LYS A 273 0.95 -5.68 -9.51
CA LYS A 273 1.98 -5.23 -10.45
C LYS A 273 1.83 -3.76 -10.84
N ASN A 274 0.60 -3.35 -11.15
CA ASN A 274 0.31 -1.96 -11.52
C ASN A 274 0.62 -0.98 -10.39
N ILE A 275 0.25 -1.31 -9.15
CA ILE A 275 0.53 -0.45 -7.99
C ILE A 275 2.03 -0.38 -7.73
N LEU A 276 2.72 -1.52 -7.65
CA LEU A 276 4.17 -1.59 -7.41
C LEU A 276 4.96 -0.86 -8.50
N TRP A 277 4.59 -1.04 -9.77
CA TRP A 277 5.24 -0.32 -10.87
C TRP A 277 5.06 1.20 -10.75
N SER A 278 3.87 1.66 -10.38
CA SER A 278 3.60 3.08 -10.16
C SER A 278 4.43 3.67 -9.01
N LEU A 279 4.66 2.88 -7.95
CA LEU A 279 5.53 3.26 -6.84
C LEU A 279 6.99 3.33 -7.29
N TYR A 280 7.46 2.30 -8.00
CA TYR A 280 8.82 2.26 -8.54
C TYR A 280 9.15 3.45 -9.45
N LYS A 281 8.19 3.86 -10.29
CA LYS A 281 8.37 4.98 -11.23
C LYS A 281 8.35 6.36 -10.56
N SER A 282 7.40 6.58 -9.65
CA SER A 282 7.03 7.93 -9.22
C SER A 282 7.30 8.23 -7.74
N HIS A 283 7.52 7.20 -6.91
CA HIS A 283 7.58 7.35 -5.44
C HIS A 283 8.71 6.55 -4.78
N ARG A 284 9.66 6.00 -5.56
CA ARG A 284 10.80 5.23 -5.03
C ARG A 284 11.62 6.02 -4.01
N ASN A 285 11.83 7.31 -4.27
CA ASN A 285 12.57 8.21 -3.38
C ASN A 285 11.79 8.57 -2.11
N SER A 286 10.48 8.27 -2.07
CA SER A 286 9.63 8.54 -0.91
C SER A 286 9.62 7.36 0.06
N LEU A 287 9.95 6.15 -0.40
CA LEU A 287 10.05 4.95 0.44
C LEU A 287 11.40 4.93 1.16
N ASP A 288 11.45 4.33 2.35
CA ASP A 288 12.72 4.02 3.00
C ASP A 288 13.45 2.86 2.32
N ARG A 289 14.62 2.50 2.86
CA ARG A 289 15.45 1.41 2.34
C ARG A 289 14.73 0.06 2.39
N ALA A 290 14.06 -0.26 3.50
CA ALA A 290 13.40 -1.55 3.71
C ALA A 290 12.15 -1.70 2.81
N SER A 291 11.31 -0.67 2.73
CA SER A 291 10.16 -0.62 1.83
C SER A 291 10.59 -0.65 0.36
N ASN A 292 11.70 -0.01 -0.01
CA ASN A 292 12.25 -0.12 -1.36
C ASN A 292 12.74 -1.53 -1.68
N GLU A 293 13.36 -2.22 -0.73
CA GLU A 293 13.78 -3.61 -0.90
C GLU A 293 12.57 -4.55 -1.05
N LYS A 294 11.53 -4.38 -0.21
CA LYS A 294 10.26 -5.09 -0.35
C LYS A 294 9.62 -4.85 -1.72
N LEU A 295 9.54 -3.59 -2.16
CA LEU A 295 9.04 -3.22 -3.49
C LEU A 295 9.79 -3.96 -4.62
N SER A 296 11.13 -3.96 -4.56
CA SER A 296 11.97 -4.67 -5.52
C SER A 296 11.72 -6.16 -5.54
N LYS A 297 11.69 -6.78 -4.35
CA LYS A 297 11.42 -8.21 -4.14
C LYS A 297 10.05 -8.59 -4.74
N TYR A 298 8.99 -7.84 -4.46
CA TYR A 298 7.65 -8.11 -5.01
C TYR A 298 7.59 -7.97 -6.53
N LEU A 299 8.23 -6.96 -7.12
CA LEU A 299 8.28 -6.82 -8.57
C LEU A 299 9.01 -7.98 -9.25
N CYS A 300 10.12 -8.45 -8.65
CA CYS A 300 10.84 -9.61 -9.15
C CYS A 300 9.99 -10.88 -9.06
N PHE A 301 9.37 -11.13 -7.91
CA PHE A 301 8.46 -12.26 -7.70
C PHE A 301 7.33 -12.28 -8.73
N ILE A 302 6.65 -11.14 -8.92
CA ILE A 302 5.56 -11.02 -9.89
C ILE A 302 6.05 -11.34 -11.31
N TYR A 303 7.19 -10.78 -11.72
CA TYR A 303 7.73 -11.02 -13.06
C TYR A 303 8.02 -12.51 -13.28
N LYS A 304 8.76 -13.14 -12.36
CA LYS A 304 9.09 -14.57 -12.44
C LYS A 304 7.82 -15.42 -12.47
N THR A 305 6.86 -15.12 -11.59
CA THR A 305 5.56 -15.82 -11.52
C THR A 305 4.78 -15.71 -12.82
N GLU A 306 4.63 -14.52 -13.41
CA GLU A 306 3.92 -14.35 -14.68
C GLU A 306 4.59 -15.13 -15.83
N LYS A 307 5.93 -15.20 -15.84
CA LYS A 307 6.67 -15.96 -16.83
C LYS A 307 6.49 -17.47 -16.66
N ARG A 308 6.60 -17.97 -15.43
CA ARG A 308 6.33 -19.37 -15.08
C ARG A 308 4.90 -19.77 -15.46
N LEU A 309 3.89 -18.96 -15.11
CA LEU A 309 2.48 -19.21 -15.45
C LEU A 309 2.19 -19.16 -16.95
N LYS A 310 2.96 -18.41 -17.75
CA LYS A 310 2.81 -18.45 -19.22
C LYS A 310 3.29 -19.77 -19.80
N LYS A 311 4.30 -20.41 -19.20
CA LYS A 311 4.82 -21.70 -19.66
C LYS A 311 3.84 -22.85 -19.42
N THR A 312 3.11 -22.85 -18.31
CA THR A 312 2.19 -23.95 -17.93
C THR A 312 1.15 -24.28 -19.01
N LYS A 313 0.76 -23.31 -19.85
CA LYS A 313 -0.21 -23.51 -20.94
C LYS A 313 0.18 -24.62 -21.94
N ASN A 314 1.46 -24.94 -22.06
CA ASN A 314 1.99 -25.85 -23.07
C ASN A 314 2.76 -27.05 -22.47
N LEU A 315 2.72 -27.25 -21.15
CA LEU A 315 3.54 -28.24 -20.44
C LEU A 315 2.74 -29.47 -20.01
N ARG A 316 3.46 -30.56 -19.73
CA ARG A 316 2.87 -31.78 -19.15
C ARG A 316 2.51 -31.56 -17.68
N SER A 317 1.70 -32.47 -17.12
CA SER A 317 1.25 -32.39 -15.72
C SER A 317 2.41 -32.29 -14.72
N THR A 318 3.46 -33.08 -14.92
CA THR A 318 4.64 -33.12 -14.02
C THR A 318 5.47 -31.84 -14.03
N GLU A 319 5.73 -31.27 -15.21
CA GLU A 319 6.45 -29.99 -15.35
C GLU A 319 5.62 -28.82 -14.77
N THR A 320 4.28 -28.92 -14.86
CA THR A 320 3.36 -27.95 -14.27
C THR A 320 3.35 -28.03 -12.74
N THR A 321 3.49 -29.23 -12.16
CA THR A 321 3.61 -29.43 -10.71
C THR A 321 4.80 -28.68 -10.13
N HIS A 322 6.00 -28.83 -10.72
CA HIS A 322 7.20 -28.13 -10.26
C HIS A 322 7.10 -26.61 -10.37
N ILE A 323 6.42 -26.11 -11.40
CA ILE A 323 6.15 -24.66 -11.52
C ILE A 323 5.27 -24.16 -10.37
N PHE A 324 4.21 -24.89 -10.02
CA PHE A 324 3.33 -24.49 -8.91
C PHE A 324 4.02 -24.61 -7.55
N GLU A 325 4.79 -25.67 -7.34
CA GLU A 325 5.67 -25.82 -6.18
C GLU A 325 6.61 -24.62 -6.04
N LYS A 326 7.36 -24.29 -7.09
CA LYS A 326 8.30 -23.16 -7.07
C LYS A 326 7.62 -21.82 -6.78
N ILE A 327 6.45 -21.56 -7.36
CA ILE A 327 5.68 -20.32 -7.08
C ILE A 327 5.21 -20.31 -5.61
N ALA A 328 4.80 -21.46 -5.08
CA ALA A 328 4.34 -21.58 -3.70
C ALA A 328 5.49 -21.39 -2.71
N ASP A 329 6.64 -22.01 -2.95
CA ASP A 329 7.84 -21.87 -2.12
C ASP A 329 8.34 -20.42 -2.11
N ASP A 330 8.47 -19.80 -3.28
CA ASP A 330 8.85 -18.38 -3.41
C ASP A 330 7.84 -17.49 -2.67
N ALA A 331 6.53 -17.79 -2.73
CA ALA A 331 5.51 -17.04 -2.00
C ALA A 331 5.59 -17.26 -0.48
N SER A 332 5.88 -18.49 -0.04
CA SER A 332 6.02 -18.84 1.38
C SER A 332 7.24 -18.16 1.99
N ASN A 333 8.37 -18.13 1.27
CA ASN A 333 9.59 -17.41 1.66
C ASN A 333 9.39 -15.89 1.76
N MET A 334 8.35 -15.36 1.10
CA MET A 334 7.92 -13.96 1.21
C MET A 334 6.78 -13.77 2.21
N GLU A 335 6.51 -14.78 3.05
CA GLU A 335 5.44 -14.81 4.05
C GLU A 335 4.03 -14.60 3.47
N MET A 336 3.83 -14.83 2.16
CA MET A 336 2.54 -14.74 1.48
C MET A 336 1.83 -16.09 1.52
N HIS A 337 1.65 -16.64 2.73
CA HIS A 337 1.13 -17.99 2.95
C HIS A 337 -0.25 -18.24 2.32
N GLU A 338 -1.12 -17.22 2.20
CA GLU A 338 -2.41 -17.38 1.50
C GLU A 338 -2.23 -17.65 -0.01
N LEU A 339 -1.21 -17.04 -0.62
CA LEU A 339 -0.86 -17.27 -2.02
C LEU A 339 -0.15 -18.62 -2.19
N ALA A 340 0.77 -18.94 -1.27
CA ALA A 340 1.47 -20.22 -1.25
C ALA A 340 0.49 -21.38 -1.16
N LEU A 341 -0.47 -21.32 -0.21
CA LEU A 341 -1.52 -22.32 -0.03
C LEU A 341 -2.28 -22.59 -1.33
N ARG A 342 -2.69 -21.52 -2.05
CA ARG A 342 -3.38 -21.66 -3.34
C ARG A 342 -2.55 -22.33 -4.42
N TYR A 343 -1.24 -22.10 -4.45
CA TYR A 343 -0.36 -22.73 -5.43
C TYR A 343 0.01 -24.17 -5.04
N TYR A 344 0.16 -24.48 -3.76
CA TYR A 344 0.27 -25.88 -3.31
C TYR A 344 -1.02 -26.66 -3.57
N GLU A 345 -2.21 -26.04 -3.50
CA GLU A 345 -3.46 -26.70 -3.90
C GLU A 345 -3.47 -27.03 -5.40
N LYS A 346 -2.97 -26.11 -6.24
CA LYS A 346 -2.81 -26.37 -7.68
C LYS A 346 -1.75 -27.43 -7.94
N MET A 347 -0.65 -27.43 -7.18
CA MET A 347 0.38 -28.47 -7.22
C MET A 347 -0.27 -29.83 -6.98
N LEU A 348 -1.01 -29.99 -5.87
CA LEU A 348 -1.72 -31.21 -5.51
C LEU A 348 -2.65 -31.71 -6.63
N GLN A 349 -3.40 -30.81 -7.28
CA GLN A 349 -4.29 -31.15 -8.39
C GLN A 349 -3.57 -31.69 -9.63
N THR A 350 -2.29 -31.37 -9.80
CA THR A 350 -1.47 -31.80 -10.94
C THR A 350 -0.57 -33.01 -10.64
N CYS A 351 -0.46 -33.41 -9.36
CA CYS A 351 0.35 -34.54 -8.94
C CYS A 351 -0.18 -35.86 -9.53
N THR A 352 0.70 -36.63 -10.17
CA THR A 352 0.37 -37.90 -10.82
C THR A 352 0.64 -39.13 -9.94
N THR A 353 1.46 -39.00 -8.89
CA THR A 353 1.81 -40.10 -7.97
C THR A 353 1.39 -39.77 -6.55
N LEU A 354 1.08 -40.80 -5.77
CA LEU A 354 0.67 -40.67 -4.38
C LEU A 354 1.78 -40.08 -3.50
N GLU A 355 3.05 -40.37 -3.81
CA GLU A 355 4.22 -39.79 -3.12
C GLU A 355 4.29 -38.26 -3.32
N LYS A 356 4.08 -37.76 -4.54
CA LYS A 356 4.05 -36.32 -4.83
C LYS A 356 2.82 -35.66 -4.21
N GLN A 357 1.67 -36.36 -4.19
CA GLN A 357 0.47 -35.89 -3.49
C GLN A 357 0.73 -35.74 -1.99
N ARG A 358 1.37 -36.73 -1.36
CA ARG A 358 1.79 -36.65 0.05
C ARG A 358 2.70 -35.44 0.30
N GLY A 359 3.71 -35.22 -0.54
CA GLY A 359 4.59 -34.06 -0.44
C GLY A 359 3.82 -32.72 -0.50
N ALA A 360 2.92 -32.57 -1.47
CA ALA A 360 2.08 -31.39 -1.59
C ALA A 360 1.14 -31.20 -0.38
N LEU A 361 0.58 -32.28 0.16
CA LEU A 361 -0.25 -32.25 1.37
C LEU A 361 0.54 -31.80 2.60
N ILE A 362 1.80 -32.20 2.75
CA ILE A 362 2.69 -31.73 3.83
C ILE A 362 2.87 -30.22 3.72
N SER A 363 3.22 -29.70 2.54
CA SER A 363 3.36 -28.26 2.32
C SER A 363 2.07 -27.49 2.61
N LEU A 364 0.91 -28.06 2.24
CA LEU A 364 -0.40 -27.49 2.58
C LEU A 364 -0.70 -27.49 4.09
N ALA A 365 -0.40 -28.58 4.79
CA ALA A 365 -0.62 -28.72 6.22
C ALA A 365 0.23 -27.73 7.03
N GLU A 366 1.51 -27.59 6.66
CA GLU A 366 2.45 -26.65 7.26
C GLU A 366 2.05 -25.19 6.96
N THR A 367 1.73 -24.87 5.71
CA THR A 367 1.28 -23.52 5.34
C THR A 367 -0.03 -23.13 6.04
N ALA A 368 -0.97 -24.06 6.18
CA ALA A 368 -2.21 -23.83 6.92
C ALA A 368 -1.97 -23.62 8.42
N LYS A 369 -0.96 -24.29 8.99
CA LYS A 369 -0.51 -24.09 10.37
C LYS A 369 0.11 -22.71 10.56
N ASP A 370 0.91 -22.24 9.61
CA ASP A 370 1.51 -20.90 9.65
C ASP A 370 0.44 -19.78 9.56
N LEU A 371 -0.68 -20.05 8.89
CA LEU A 371 -1.87 -19.19 8.88
C LEU A 371 -2.75 -19.31 10.14
N GLU A 372 -2.32 -20.07 11.15
CA GLU A 372 -3.11 -20.43 12.35
C GLU A 372 -4.47 -21.07 12.03
N ASN A 373 -4.65 -21.60 10.81
CA ASN A 373 -5.86 -22.31 10.39
C ASN A 373 -5.76 -23.79 10.77
N TYR A 374 -5.80 -24.05 12.08
CA TYR A 374 -5.58 -25.39 12.63
C TYR A 374 -6.61 -26.43 12.18
N SER A 375 -7.85 -26.01 11.86
CA SER A 375 -8.88 -26.92 11.35
C SER A 375 -8.55 -27.40 9.93
N LEU A 376 -8.07 -26.50 9.07
CA LEU A 376 -7.61 -26.85 7.73
C LEU A 376 -6.31 -27.65 7.76
N SER A 377 -5.35 -27.26 8.62
CA SER A 377 -4.10 -28.02 8.84
C SER A 377 -4.39 -29.45 9.30
N LEU A 378 -5.29 -29.61 10.28
CA LEU A 378 -5.73 -30.93 10.76
C LEU A 378 -6.34 -31.78 9.65
N LYS A 379 -7.14 -31.18 8.76
CA LYS A 379 -7.71 -31.88 7.60
C LYS A 379 -6.60 -32.43 6.71
N TYR A 380 -5.64 -31.61 6.32
CA TYR A 380 -4.52 -32.07 5.48
C TYR A 380 -3.67 -33.13 6.18
N TYR A 381 -3.43 -33.01 7.49
CA TYR A 381 -2.72 -34.05 8.24
C TYR A 381 -3.44 -35.41 8.26
N LYS A 382 -4.79 -35.41 8.27
CA LYS A 382 -5.56 -36.66 8.10
C LYS A 382 -5.42 -37.22 6.69
N ASP A 383 -5.41 -36.37 5.67
CA ASP A 383 -5.19 -36.78 4.28
C ASP A 383 -3.76 -37.32 4.07
N ILE A 384 -2.75 -36.74 4.73
CA ILE A 384 -1.36 -37.24 4.77
C ILE A 384 -1.33 -38.64 5.35
N LEU A 385 -1.93 -38.84 6.53
CA LEU A 385 -1.95 -40.15 7.20
C LEU A 385 -2.56 -41.24 6.29
N ALA A 386 -3.67 -40.94 5.61
CA ALA A 386 -4.28 -41.88 4.68
C ALA A 386 -3.35 -42.23 3.50
N ALA A 387 -2.62 -41.25 2.97
CA ALA A 387 -1.64 -41.47 1.91
C ALA A 387 -0.43 -42.29 2.41
N GLU A 388 0.05 -42.05 3.62
CA GLU A 388 1.16 -42.79 4.24
C GLU A 388 0.82 -44.25 4.51
N GLU A 389 -0.40 -44.52 4.99
CA GLU A 389 -0.91 -45.87 5.19
C GLU A 389 -1.05 -46.62 3.84
N GLN A 390 -1.52 -45.94 2.79
CA GLN A 390 -1.62 -46.54 1.45
C GLN A 390 -0.24 -46.79 0.79
N LEU A 391 0.75 -45.96 1.11
CA LEU A 391 2.14 -46.13 0.67
C LEU A 391 2.92 -47.17 1.51
N GLU A 392 2.31 -47.70 2.57
CA GLU A 392 2.96 -48.63 3.51
C GLU A 392 4.28 -48.07 4.08
N LEU A 393 4.30 -46.77 4.41
CA LEU A 393 5.48 -46.12 4.98
C LEU A 393 5.84 -46.68 6.38
N PRO A 394 7.10 -46.50 6.84
CA PRO A 394 7.51 -46.96 8.15
C PRO A 394 6.62 -46.45 9.29
N HIS A 395 6.43 -47.28 10.33
CA HIS A 395 5.63 -46.94 11.50
C HIS A 395 6.11 -45.64 12.19
N GLU A 396 7.40 -45.30 12.09
CA GLU A 396 7.95 -44.04 12.60
C GLU A 396 7.29 -42.82 11.95
N THR A 397 7.23 -42.78 10.62
CA THR A 397 6.60 -41.68 9.86
C THR A 397 5.11 -41.57 10.17
N ILE A 398 4.42 -42.70 10.25
CA ILE A 398 2.99 -42.75 10.62
C ILE A 398 2.78 -42.17 12.04
N LEU A 399 3.67 -42.49 12.99
CA LEU A 399 3.60 -41.97 14.36
C LEU A 399 3.84 -40.45 14.41
N GLU A 400 4.80 -39.93 13.64
CA GLU A 400 5.03 -38.49 13.50
C GLU A 400 3.77 -37.75 13.03
N THR A 401 3.12 -38.26 11.98
CA THR A 401 1.88 -37.69 11.45
C THR A 401 0.74 -37.77 12.47
N LYS A 402 0.58 -38.89 13.19
CA LYS A 402 -0.41 -39.01 14.27
C LYS A 402 -0.18 -38.00 15.40
N ASN A 403 1.08 -37.74 15.77
CA ASN A 403 1.43 -36.69 16.72
C ASN A 403 1.05 -35.29 16.21
N CYS A 404 1.31 -34.99 14.94
CA CYS A 404 0.89 -33.73 14.33
C CYS A 404 -0.64 -33.57 14.35
N ILE A 405 -1.39 -34.63 14.03
CA ILE A 405 -2.86 -34.64 14.13
C ILE A 405 -3.32 -34.30 15.55
N ALA A 406 -2.78 -34.96 16.57
CA ALA A 406 -3.15 -34.71 17.97
C ALA A 406 -2.87 -33.26 18.39
N ASN A 407 -1.69 -32.74 18.02
CA ASN A 407 -1.30 -31.36 18.30
C ASN A 407 -2.17 -30.33 17.58
N MET A 408 -2.57 -30.57 16.33
CA MET A 408 -3.48 -29.69 15.62
C MET A 408 -4.89 -29.75 16.21
N ALA A 409 -5.41 -30.96 16.48
CA ALA A 409 -6.71 -31.16 17.10
C ALA A 409 -6.80 -30.45 18.47
N ALA A 410 -5.73 -30.47 19.26
CA ALA A 410 -5.65 -29.77 20.54
C ALA A 410 -5.96 -28.26 20.44
N LYS A 411 -5.65 -27.65 19.28
CA LYS A 411 -5.82 -26.22 19.00
C LYS A 411 -7.13 -25.86 18.29
N VAL A 412 -7.96 -26.83 17.92
CA VAL A 412 -9.23 -26.59 17.23
C VAL A 412 -10.37 -26.52 18.24
N ASP A 413 -10.91 -25.32 18.44
CA ASP A 413 -11.94 -25.07 19.46
C ASP A 413 -13.24 -25.87 19.28
N SER A 414 -13.59 -26.23 18.05
CA SER A 414 -14.81 -26.98 17.74
C SER A 414 -14.75 -28.47 18.14
N ILE A 415 -13.57 -29.00 18.44
CA ILE A 415 -13.38 -30.40 18.83
C ILE A 415 -13.54 -30.52 20.35
N SER A 416 -14.27 -31.51 20.84
CA SER A 416 -14.48 -31.69 22.29
C SER A 416 -13.16 -32.07 22.99
N VAL A 417 -13.06 -31.82 24.30
CA VAL A 417 -11.86 -32.15 25.08
C VAL A 417 -11.61 -33.67 25.06
N GLU A 418 -12.66 -34.48 25.10
CA GLU A 418 -12.61 -35.94 25.02
C GLU A 418 -12.11 -36.41 23.66
N GLU A 419 -12.59 -35.81 22.57
CA GLU A 419 -12.12 -36.15 21.22
C GLU A 419 -10.66 -35.72 21.02
N ARG A 420 -10.25 -34.55 21.53
CA ARG A 420 -8.83 -34.11 21.53
C ARG A 420 -7.96 -35.10 22.30
N GLN A 421 -8.42 -35.55 23.47
CA GLN A 421 -7.72 -36.55 24.26
C GLN A 421 -7.55 -37.87 23.52
N GLN A 422 -8.57 -38.30 22.77
CA GLN A 422 -8.53 -39.55 22.02
C GLN A 422 -7.40 -39.54 20.98
N TYR A 423 -7.15 -38.43 20.27
CA TYR A 423 -6.04 -38.36 19.32
C TYR A 423 -4.66 -38.58 19.98
N PHE A 424 -4.44 -38.05 21.20
CA PHE A 424 -3.21 -38.29 21.95
C PHE A 424 -3.10 -39.75 22.43
N GLU A 425 -4.21 -40.32 22.89
CA GLU A 425 -4.25 -41.73 23.29
C GLU A 425 -3.98 -42.64 22.10
N ASP A 426 -4.59 -42.39 20.95
CA ASP A 426 -4.40 -43.17 19.72
C ASP A 426 -2.93 -43.15 19.26
N ALA A 427 -2.28 -41.98 19.29
CA ALA A 427 -0.87 -41.85 18.95
C ALA A 427 0.02 -42.64 19.95
N TYR A 428 -0.26 -42.51 21.24
CA TYR A 428 0.50 -43.22 22.28
C TYR A 428 0.30 -44.74 22.19
N GLN A 429 -0.93 -45.23 22.02
CA GLN A 429 -1.21 -46.65 21.84
C GLN A 429 -0.57 -47.20 20.57
N PHE A 430 -0.59 -46.45 19.47
CA PHE A 430 0.10 -46.84 18.25
C PHE A 430 1.61 -47.02 18.49
N CYS A 431 2.26 -46.07 19.17
CA CYS A 431 3.65 -46.20 19.58
C CYS A 431 3.93 -47.47 20.40
N GLN A 432 3.02 -47.87 21.29
CA GLN A 432 3.17 -49.10 22.08
C GLN A 432 3.10 -50.39 21.26
N THR A 433 2.51 -50.37 20.07
CA THR A 433 2.43 -51.55 19.19
C THR A 433 3.68 -51.77 18.32
N MET A 434 4.61 -50.80 18.30
CA MET A 434 5.83 -50.87 17.50
C MET A 434 6.85 -51.86 18.10
N SER A 435 7.47 -52.68 17.25
CA SER A 435 8.50 -53.64 17.66
C SER A 435 9.83 -52.98 18.03
N GLU A 436 10.19 -51.91 17.33
CA GLU A 436 11.32 -51.03 17.64
C GLU A 436 10.74 -49.66 18.00
N LYS A 437 11.05 -49.18 19.20
CA LYS A 437 10.49 -47.94 19.74
C LYS A 437 11.48 -46.79 19.56
N PRO A 438 11.22 -45.83 18.66
CA PRO A 438 12.06 -44.65 18.54
C PRO A 438 11.87 -43.79 19.80
N LEU A 439 12.80 -43.92 20.75
CA LEU A 439 12.75 -43.29 22.07
C LEU A 439 12.46 -41.79 22.01
N ARG A 440 12.98 -41.10 20.98
CA ARG A 440 12.71 -39.68 20.69
C ARG A 440 11.21 -39.40 20.49
N LEU A 441 10.53 -40.21 19.67
CA LEU A 441 9.11 -40.00 19.37
C LEU A 441 8.22 -40.43 20.53
N GLU A 442 8.61 -41.47 21.28
CA GLU A 442 7.87 -41.89 22.48
C GLU A 442 7.90 -40.80 23.56
N ILE A 443 9.06 -40.15 23.75
CA ILE A 443 9.19 -38.94 24.59
C ILE A 443 8.29 -37.81 24.08
N LEU A 444 8.32 -37.52 22.78
CA LEU A 444 7.52 -36.44 22.18
C LEU A 444 6.01 -36.68 22.32
N CYS A 445 5.53 -37.91 22.12
CA CYS A 445 4.15 -38.31 22.36
C CYS A 445 3.73 -38.00 23.79
N LEU A 446 4.55 -38.43 24.76
CA LEU A 446 4.28 -38.27 26.19
C LEU A 446 4.30 -36.79 26.60
N GLU A 447 5.29 -36.02 26.16
CA GLU A 447 5.39 -34.58 26.47
C GLU A 447 4.16 -33.81 25.98
N ASN A 448 3.77 -34.03 24.73
CA ASN A 448 2.59 -33.37 24.16
C ASN A 448 1.30 -33.80 24.87
N TYR A 449 1.17 -35.08 25.22
CA TYR A 449 -0.01 -35.59 25.91
C TYR A 449 -0.11 -35.05 27.35
N ILE A 450 1.00 -35.07 28.11
CA ILE A 450 1.06 -34.53 29.46
C ILE A 450 0.71 -33.04 29.45
N TYR A 451 1.31 -32.26 28.53
CA TYR A 451 1.03 -30.85 28.40
C TYR A 451 -0.46 -30.57 28.12
N PHE A 452 -1.07 -31.35 27.23
CA PHE A 452 -2.51 -31.26 26.98
C PHE A 452 -3.35 -31.55 28.22
N LEU A 453 -3.03 -32.61 28.97
CA LEU A 453 -3.76 -32.99 30.18
C LEU A 453 -3.66 -31.92 31.27
N GLU A 454 -2.46 -31.39 31.51
CA GLU A 454 -2.22 -30.34 32.51
C GLU A 454 -2.95 -29.05 32.16
N LYS A 455 -2.85 -28.62 30.90
CA LYS A 455 -3.52 -27.40 30.41
C LYS A 455 -5.04 -27.45 30.56
N ASN A 456 -5.62 -28.65 30.50
CA ASN A 456 -7.06 -28.86 30.63
C ASN A 456 -7.50 -29.36 32.03
N GLY A 457 -6.57 -29.48 32.98
CA GLY A 457 -6.87 -29.91 34.35
C GLY A 457 -7.40 -31.36 34.45
N ILE A 458 -6.99 -32.25 33.54
CA ILE A 458 -7.54 -33.62 33.43
C ILE A 458 -6.75 -34.59 34.33
N GLN A 459 -7.47 -35.29 35.23
CA GLN A 459 -7.05 -36.42 36.09
C GLN A 459 -5.55 -36.48 36.51
N GLU A 460 -5.27 -36.03 37.73
CA GLU A 460 -3.93 -35.99 38.33
C GLU A 460 -3.20 -37.35 38.36
N ASP A 461 -3.94 -38.45 38.58
CA ASP A 461 -3.40 -39.82 38.58
C ASP A 461 -2.91 -40.29 37.22
N LYS A 462 -3.61 -39.94 36.12
CA LYS A 462 -3.23 -40.34 34.76
C LYS A 462 -1.98 -39.58 34.31
N THR A 463 -1.96 -38.28 34.58
CA THR A 463 -0.80 -37.41 34.33
C THR A 463 0.43 -37.87 35.11
N SER A 464 0.27 -38.26 36.37
CA SER A 464 1.38 -38.78 37.20
C SER A 464 1.98 -40.07 36.64
N LYS A 465 1.15 -41.01 36.14
CA LYS A 465 1.63 -42.25 35.51
C LYS A 465 2.42 -41.98 34.23
N LEU A 466 1.94 -41.07 33.38
CA LEU A 466 2.62 -40.69 32.14
C LEU A 466 3.94 -39.98 32.42
N LYS A 467 4.02 -39.15 33.46
CA LYS A 467 5.27 -38.51 33.90
C LYS A 467 6.31 -39.52 34.38
N ILE A 468 5.89 -40.56 35.12
CA ILE A 468 6.80 -41.64 35.54
C ILE A 468 7.37 -42.36 34.31
N ALA A 469 6.53 -42.65 33.30
CA ALA A 469 6.99 -43.23 32.05
C ALA A 469 7.96 -42.30 31.30
N LEU A 470 7.64 -41.00 31.21
CA LEU A 470 8.51 -40.00 30.59
C LEU A 470 9.89 -39.92 31.26
N ASP A 471 9.92 -39.90 32.60
CA ASP A 471 11.16 -39.88 33.38
C ASP A 471 12.02 -41.15 33.18
N HIS A 472 11.37 -42.31 33.02
CA HIS A 472 12.06 -43.55 32.68
C HIS A 472 12.75 -43.44 31.32
N PHE A 473 12.03 -43.02 30.27
CA PHE A 473 12.57 -42.90 28.92
C PHE A 473 13.63 -41.80 28.80
N ARG A 474 13.50 -40.69 29.52
CA ARG A 474 14.54 -39.64 29.56
C ARG A 474 15.86 -40.17 30.11
N ARG A 475 15.82 -41.07 31.12
CA ARG A 475 17.02 -41.73 31.67
C ARG A 475 17.62 -42.73 30.68
N GLU A 476 16.81 -43.39 29.85
CA GLU A 476 17.29 -44.26 28.77
C GLU A 476 17.91 -43.49 27.60
N ARG A 477 17.47 -42.24 27.35
CA ARG A 477 17.95 -41.39 26.26
C ARG A 477 19.39 -40.91 26.45
N GLU A 478 19.88 -40.85 27.69
CA GLU A 478 21.27 -40.42 27.99
C GLU A 478 22.34 -41.38 27.45
N TYR A 479 21.98 -42.50 26.79
CA TYR A 479 22.91 -43.51 26.28
C TYR A 479 22.93 -43.75 24.76
N SER A 480 22.17 -43.01 23.94
CA SER A 480 22.33 -43.11 22.49
C SER A 480 22.19 -41.77 21.76
N PHE A 481 23.27 -41.38 21.09
CA PHE A 481 23.28 -40.24 20.18
C PHE A 481 23.78 -40.72 18.82
N ALA A 482 22.86 -40.84 17.88
CA ALA A 482 23.18 -40.84 16.46
C ALA A 482 22.26 -39.80 15.81
N SER A 483 22.87 -38.78 15.20
CA SER A 483 22.14 -37.80 14.40
C SER A 483 21.81 -38.45 13.06
N SER A 484 20.52 -38.57 12.74
CA SER A 484 20.09 -38.86 11.38
C SER A 484 20.15 -37.57 10.58
N THR A 485 21.02 -37.53 9.58
CA THR A 485 20.97 -36.53 8.50
C THR A 485 19.83 -36.91 7.56
N ASP A 486 18.89 -35.98 7.36
CA ASP A 486 17.79 -36.10 6.40
C ASP A 486 18.38 -35.94 4.99
N ASP A 487 18.88 -37.04 4.41
CA ASP A 487 19.36 -37.09 3.02
C ASP A 487 18.15 -37.16 2.07
N ARG A 488 17.36 -36.09 2.00
CA ARG A 488 16.42 -35.91 0.88
C ARG A 488 17.22 -35.51 -0.34
N VAL A 489 17.26 -36.38 -1.33
CA VAL A 489 17.74 -36.06 -2.67
C VAL A 489 16.75 -35.06 -3.28
N GLU A 490 17.07 -33.77 -3.24
CA GLU A 490 16.36 -32.75 -4.02
C GLU A 490 16.48 -33.11 -5.50
N GLU A 491 15.36 -33.46 -6.15
CA GLU A 491 15.28 -33.38 -7.60
C GLU A 491 15.44 -31.89 -7.96
N THR A 492 16.64 -31.47 -8.33
CA THR A 492 16.94 -30.08 -8.69
C THR A 492 16.20 -29.72 -9.97
N TYR A 493 15.03 -29.11 -9.84
CA TYR A 493 14.34 -28.44 -10.93
C TYR A 493 15.15 -27.19 -11.33
N ASP A 494 15.77 -27.21 -12.50
CA ASP A 494 16.52 -26.08 -13.03
C ASP A 494 15.56 -24.98 -13.52
N ASP A 495 15.29 -24.00 -12.65
CA ASP A 495 14.48 -22.83 -12.99
C ASP A 495 15.36 -21.74 -13.62
N GLU A 496 15.23 -21.57 -14.94
CA GLU A 496 15.95 -20.53 -15.69
C GLU A 496 15.75 -19.11 -15.12
N PHE A 497 14.66 -18.85 -14.39
CA PHE A 497 14.36 -17.54 -13.82
C PHE A 497 15.13 -17.27 -12.53
N ASP A 498 15.70 -18.29 -11.88
CA ASP A 498 16.51 -18.11 -10.67
C ASP A 498 17.87 -17.48 -10.99
N GLN A 499 18.39 -17.69 -12.20
CA GLN A 499 19.64 -17.10 -12.68
C GLN A 499 19.49 -15.64 -13.13
N MET A 500 18.27 -15.12 -13.27
CA MET A 500 18.03 -13.73 -13.68
C MET A 500 18.33 -12.74 -12.55
N ASN A 501 19.16 -11.73 -12.83
CA ASN A 501 19.42 -10.64 -11.89
C ASN A 501 18.30 -9.58 -11.89
N GLU A 502 18.19 -8.85 -10.78
CA GLU A 502 17.18 -7.80 -10.57
C GLU A 502 17.20 -6.71 -11.66
N GLY A 503 18.39 -6.30 -12.10
CA GLY A 503 18.56 -5.27 -13.13
C GLY A 503 17.98 -5.68 -14.48
N GLU A 504 18.19 -6.93 -14.89
CA GLU A 504 17.63 -7.50 -16.11
C GLU A 504 16.10 -7.59 -16.04
N ILE A 505 15.57 -8.05 -14.91
CA ILE A 505 14.13 -8.12 -14.67
C ILE A 505 13.49 -6.74 -14.81
N PHE A 506 14.08 -5.70 -14.19
CA PHE A 506 13.55 -4.35 -14.31
C PHE A 506 13.63 -3.77 -15.71
N ALA A 507 14.68 -4.06 -16.47
CA ALA A 507 14.78 -3.63 -17.86
C ALA A 507 13.62 -4.21 -18.70
N ARG A 508 13.33 -5.50 -18.52
CA ARG A 508 12.23 -6.19 -19.21
C ARG A 508 10.85 -5.75 -18.70
N LEU A 509 10.68 -5.54 -17.40
CA LEU A 509 9.45 -4.97 -16.83
C LEU A 509 9.19 -3.57 -17.37
N LYS A 510 10.23 -2.73 -17.49
CA LYS A 510 10.11 -1.39 -18.08
C LYS A 510 9.61 -1.43 -19.51
N GLU A 511 10.08 -2.37 -20.30
CA GLU A 511 9.59 -2.58 -21.66
C GLU A 511 8.14 -3.07 -21.68
N GLN A 512 7.80 -4.08 -20.88
CA GLN A 512 6.43 -4.59 -20.77
C GLN A 512 5.43 -3.51 -20.34
N MET A 513 5.81 -2.68 -19.37
CA MET A 513 4.94 -1.65 -18.82
C MET A 513 4.81 -0.44 -19.75
N LYS A 514 5.73 -0.21 -20.70
CA LYS A 514 5.52 0.79 -21.75
C LYS A 514 4.31 0.44 -22.60
N PHE A 515 4.19 -0.83 -23.02
CA PHE A 515 3.02 -1.28 -23.78
C PHE A 515 1.73 -1.12 -22.97
N VAL A 516 1.72 -1.52 -21.69
CA VAL A 516 0.55 -1.35 -20.82
C VAL A 516 0.21 0.12 -20.60
N GLU A 517 1.20 1.01 -20.47
CA GLU A 517 0.99 2.46 -20.35
C GLU A 517 0.41 3.06 -21.64
N GLU A 518 0.90 2.61 -22.80
CA GLU A 518 0.37 2.99 -24.11
C GLU A 518 -1.07 2.48 -24.29
N GLU A 519 -1.35 1.23 -23.94
CA GLU A 519 -2.70 0.66 -23.94
C GLU A 519 -3.63 1.43 -23.01
N LYS A 520 -3.24 1.68 -21.75
CA LYS A 520 -4.05 2.48 -20.82
C LYS A 520 -4.26 3.92 -21.30
N LYS A 521 -3.26 4.50 -21.96
CA LYS A 521 -3.40 5.83 -22.57
C LYS A 521 -4.40 5.78 -23.72
N ILE A 522 -4.32 4.76 -24.58
CA ILE A 522 -5.28 4.52 -25.65
C ILE A 522 -6.67 4.33 -25.05
N GLU A 523 -6.84 3.47 -24.04
CA GLU A 523 -8.12 3.25 -23.32
C GLU A 523 -8.69 4.54 -22.73
N LYS A 524 -7.85 5.36 -22.11
CA LYS A 524 -8.28 6.66 -21.56
C LYS A 524 -8.66 7.67 -22.65
N GLU A 525 -8.07 7.53 -23.84
CA GLU A 525 -8.37 8.37 -25.00
C GLU A 525 -9.58 7.85 -25.80
N ILE A 526 -9.90 6.56 -25.71
CA ILE A 526 -11.10 5.97 -26.31
C ILE A 526 -12.32 6.67 -25.73
N ASP A 527 -13.14 7.22 -26.63
CA ASP A 527 -14.37 7.95 -26.33
C ASP A 527 -14.23 9.16 -25.40
N ALA A 528 -13.00 9.63 -25.16
CA ALA A 528 -12.76 10.86 -24.42
C ALA A 528 -13.31 12.06 -25.18
N LYS A 529 -14.00 12.94 -24.45
CA LYS A 529 -14.48 14.24 -24.96
C LYS A 529 -13.28 15.14 -25.25
N VAL A 530 -13.11 15.55 -26.51
CA VAL A 530 -11.95 16.34 -26.97
C VAL A 530 -12.21 17.84 -27.06
N ASN A 531 -13.47 18.27 -26.87
CA ASN A 531 -13.85 19.68 -26.86
C ASN A 531 -15.09 19.95 -25.97
N ASN A 532 -15.51 21.22 -25.90
CA ASN A 532 -16.63 21.68 -25.07
C ASN A 532 -18.00 21.18 -25.55
N ASN A 533 -18.10 20.71 -26.78
CA ASN A 533 -19.33 20.13 -27.34
C ASN A 533 -19.52 18.67 -26.91
N GLY A 534 -18.50 18.08 -26.27
CA GLY A 534 -18.53 16.67 -25.89
C GLY A 534 -18.24 15.71 -27.04
N GLU A 535 -17.75 16.22 -28.18
CA GLU A 535 -17.36 15.39 -29.32
C GLU A 535 -16.17 14.50 -28.95
N THR A 536 -16.14 13.28 -29.47
CA THR A 536 -14.98 12.37 -29.39
C THR A 536 -14.14 12.44 -30.66
N ARG A 537 -12.95 11.81 -30.67
CA ARG A 537 -12.18 11.70 -31.93
C ARG A 537 -12.95 11.02 -33.06
N LEU A 538 -13.84 10.08 -32.73
CA LEU A 538 -14.69 9.41 -33.72
C LEU A 538 -15.75 10.37 -34.30
N HIS A 539 -16.29 11.30 -33.49
CA HIS A 539 -17.15 12.37 -34.00
C HIS A 539 -16.40 13.25 -34.99
N LEU A 540 -15.20 13.73 -34.63
CA LEU A 540 -14.40 14.58 -35.50
C LEU A 540 -14.03 13.88 -36.81
N ALA A 541 -13.66 12.59 -36.76
CA ALA A 541 -13.35 11.80 -37.95
C ALA A 541 -14.58 11.64 -38.86
N ALA A 542 -15.76 11.39 -38.27
CA ALA A 542 -17.01 11.25 -38.99
C ALA A 542 -17.48 12.57 -39.62
N LYS A 543 -17.39 13.68 -38.86
CA LYS A 543 -17.69 15.05 -39.29
C LYS A 543 -16.75 15.57 -40.39
N ALA A 544 -15.51 15.09 -40.42
CA ALA A 544 -14.56 15.39 -41.48
C ALA A 544 -14.69 14.46 -42.71
N GLY A 545 -15.49 13.40 -42.62
CA GLY A 545 -15.61 12.39 -43.67
C GLY A 545 -14.37 11.50 -43.86
N ASP A 546 -13.46 11.44 -42.89
CA ASP A 546 -12.22 10.67 -43.00
C ASP A 546 -12.47 9.18 -42.77
N TYR A 547 -12.69 8.45 -43.86
CA TYR A 547 -12.93 7.00 -43.83
C TYR A 547 -11.77 6.22 -43.19
N LYS A 548 -10.51 6.60 -43.46
CA LYS A 548 -9.34 5.84 -42.98
C LYS A 548 -9.23 6.00 -41.46
N LEU A 549 -9.28 7.24 -40.99
CA LEU A 549 -9.23 7.53 -39.56
C LEU A 549 -10.43 6.92 -38.83
N THR A 550 -11.65 7.01 -39.40
CA THR A 550 -12.85 6.39 -38.81
C THR A 550 -12.67 4.89 -38.64
N LYS A 551 -12.14 4.20 -39.66
CA LYS A 551 -11.89 2.75 -39.59
C LYS A 551 -10.87 2.39 -38.53
N GLU A 552 -9.75 3.09 -38.48
CA GLU A 552 -8.70 2.87 -37.48
C GLU A 552 -9.20 3.09 -36.04
N LEU A 553 -10.02 4.11 -35.80
CA LEU A 553 -10.60 4.39 -34.49
C LEU A 553 -11.58 3.27 -34.07
N ILE A 554 -12.43 2.79 -34.97
CA ILE A 554 -13.34 1.67 -34.68
C ILE A 554 -12.56 0.39 -34.36
N GLU A 555 -11.49 0.10 -35.11
CA GLU A 555 -10.61 -1.06 -34.86
C GLU A 555 -9.87 -0.96 -33.52
N LYS A 556 -9.59 0.27 -33.04
CA LYS A 556 -9.05 0.55 -31.71
C LYS A 556 -10.08 0.48 -30.58
N GLY A 557 -11.34 0.15 -30.87
CA GLY A 557 -12.38 -0.05 -29.85
C GLY A 557 -13.20 1.18 -29.50
N TYR A 558 -13.16 2.26 -30.30
CA TYR A 558 -14.06 3.41 -30.10
C TYR A 558 -15.52 3.00 -30.25
N ASN A 559 -16.36 3.45 -29.33
CA ASN A 559 -17.78 3.17 -29.38
C ASN A 559 -18.43 4.00 -30.51
N VAL A 560 -19.03 3.30 -31.47
CA VAL A 560 -19.69 3.91 -32.64
C VAL A 560 -20.98 4.67 -32.30
N ASN A 561 -21.47 4.53 -31.06
CA ASN A 561 -22.74 5.09 -30.57
C ASN A 561 -22.54 6.11 -29.44
N VAL A 562 -21.34 6.68 -29.27
CA VAL A 562 -21.15 7.75 -28.28
C VAL A 562 -21.97 8.95 -28.69
N GLU A 563 -22.62 9.59 -27.72
CA GLU A 563 -23.36 10.83 -27.90
C GLU A 563 -22.52 12.00 -27.38
N ASP A 564 -22.47 13.09 -28.15
CA ASP A 564 -21.93 14.36 -27.68
C ASP A 564 -22.92 15.07 -26.72
N ASN A 565 -22.64 16.29 -26.30
CA ASN A 565 -23.52 17.02 -25.37
C ASN A 565 -24.88 17.40 -25.99
N GLY A 566 -25.00 17.38 -27.33
CA GLY A 566 -26.22 17.64 -28.07
C GLY A 566 -26.98 16.37 -28.49
N GLY A 567 -26.52 15.19 -28.07
CA GLY A 567 -27.10 13.90 -28.47
C GLY A 567 -26.72 13.46 -29.89
N TRP A 568 -25.75 14.13 -30.52
CA TRP A 568 -25.26 13.75 -31.84
C TRP A 568 -24.35 12.53 -31.71
N THR A 569 -24.47 11.60 -32.65
CA THR A 569 -23.58 10.43 -32.75
C THR A 569 -22.61 10.59 -33.91
N PRO A 570 -21.51 9.81 -33.98
CA PRO A 570 -20.66 9.77 -35.16
C PRO A 570 -21.43 9.46 -36.45
N LEU A 571 -22.50 8.65 -36.37
CA LEU A 571 -23.36 8.38 -37.52
C LEU A 571 -24.11 9.64 -37.95
N SER A 572 -24.69 10.39 -37.02
CA SER A 572 -25.38 11.65 -37.29
C SER A 572 -24.44 12.66 -37.94
N GLU A 573 -23.24 12.85 -37.40
CA GLU A 573 -22.20 13.73 -37.99
C GLU A 573 -21.82 13.32 -39.43
N ALA A 574 -21.64 12.02 -39.70
CA ALA A 574 -21.35 11.52 -41.04
C ALA A 574 -22.52 11.71 -42.02
N VAL A 575 -23.76 11.61 -41.54
CA VAL A 575 -24.98 11.79 -42.33
C VAL A 575 -25.20 13.28 -42.63
N SER A 576 -25.02 14.15 -41.63
CA SER A 576 -25.03 15.60 -41.78
C SER A 576 -24.07 16.08 -42.87
N GLY A 577 -22.82 15.59 -42.81
CA GLY A 577 -21.79 15.91 -43.80
C GLY A 577 -21.93 15.18 -45.15
N GLY A 578 -22.88 14.26 -45.30
CA GLY A 578 -23.13 13.54 -46.54
C GLY A 578 -22.08 12.47 -46.91
N TYR A 579 -21.28 12.00 -45.95
CA TYR A 579 -20.13 11.11 -46.18
C TYR A 579 -20.52 9.63 -46.27
N LEU A 580 -21.12 9.24 -47.41
CA LEU A 580 -21.62 7.87 -47.65
C LEU A 580 -20.66 6.72 -47.28
N PRO A 581 -19.34 6.76 -47.58
CA PRO A 581 -18.42 5.69 -47.18
C PRO A 581 -18.28 5.53 -45.66
N VAL A 582 -18.29 6.64 -44.92
CA VAL A 582 -18.21 6.68 -43.46
C VAL A 582 -19.54 6.19 -42.85
N VAL A 583 -20.67 6.65 -43.38
CA VAL A 583 -22.01 6.19 -42.99
C VAL A 583 -22.13 4.66 -43.14
N ARG A 584 -21.71 4.13 -44.28
CA ARG A 584 -21.72 2.67 -44.53
C ARG A 584 -20.87 1.91 -43.51
N LEU A 585 -19.67 2.42 -43.22
CA LEU A 585 -18.75 1.80 -42.27
C LEU A 585 -19.34 1.77 -40.85
N LEU A 586 -19.88 2.90 -40.38
CA LEU A 586 -20.49 3.01 -39.05
C LEU A 586 -21.70 2.07 -38.90
N LEU A 587 -22.59 2.03 -39.89
CA LEU A 587 -23.74 1.12 -39.91
C LEU A 587 -23.33 -0.36 -39.89
N GLN A 588 -22.33 -0.74 -40.69
CA GLN A 588 -21.78 -2.11 -40.69
C GLN A 588 -21.15 -2.50 -39.35
N LYS A 589 -20.69 -1.52 -38.57
CA LYS A 589 -20.06 -1.70 -37.27
C LYS A 589 -21.03 -1.53 -36.11
N GLY A 590 -22.34 -1.50 -36.37
CA GLY A 590 -23.39 -1.53 -35.34
C GLY A 590 -23.80 -0.14 -34.82
N ALA A 591 -23.60 0.92 -35.61
CA ALA A 591 -24.15 2.22 -35.27
C ALA A 591 -25.69 2.16 -35.21
N ARG A 592 -26.26 2.79 -34.18
CA ARG A 592 -27.70 2.90 -33.94
C ARG A 592 -28.32 3.81 -34.99
N VAL A 593 -29.04 3.19 -35.91
CA VAL A 593 -29.61 3.83 -37.11
C VAL A 593 -30.63 4.92 -36.76
N ASP A 594 -31.32 4.76 -35.63
CA ASP A 594 -32.42 5.62 -35.19
C ASP A 594 -32.03 6.49 -33.97
N SER A 595 -30.75 6.82 -33.81
CA SER A 595 -30.30 7.73 -32.74
C SER A 595 -30.94 9.11 -32.90
N THR A 596 -31.34 9.77 -31.82
CA THR A 596 -32.02 11.06 -31.88
C THR A 596 -31.18 12.16 -31.28
N SER A 597 -31.01 13.28 -31.98
CA SER A 597 -30.40 14.48 -31.40
C SER A 597 -31.28 15.02 -30.25
N THR A 598 -30.68 15.74 -29.30
CA THR A 598 -31.41 16.42 -28.21
C THR A 598 -31.34 17.94 -28.32
N GLU A 599 -30.50 18.45 -29.22
CA GLU A 599 -30.28 19.88 -29.38
C GLU A 599 -31.35 20.52 -30.28
N THR A 600 -31.95 21.60 -29.77
CA THR A 600 -32.80 22.50 -30.56
C THR A 600 -31.91 23.57 -31.17
N LEU A 601 -31.73 23.55 -32.49
CA LEU A 601 -30.92 24.55 -33.19
C LEU A 601 -31.69 25.87 -33.27
N VAL A 602 -31.10 26.94 -32.74
CA VAL A 602 -31.64 28.31 -32.79
C VAL A 602 -30.71 29.16 -33.64
N THR A 603 -31.22 29.94 -34.60
CA THR A 603 -30.40 30.93 -35.31
C THR A 603 -29.93 32.03 -34.37
N ASP A 604 -28.93 32.81 -34.80
CA ASP A 604 -28.49 34.04 -34.11
C ASP A 604 -29.66 35.04 -33.87
N ASP A 605 -30.74 34.91 -34.65
CA ASP A 605 -31.95 35.73 -34.58
C ASP A 605 -33.01 35.19 -33.58
N GLY A 606 -32.73 34.07 -32.92
CA GLY A 606 -33.64 33.45 -31.94
C GLY A 606 -34.73 32.57 -32.56
N GLU A 607 -34.66 32.25 -33.86
CA GLU A 607 -35.60 31.35 -34.51
C GLU A 607 -35.19 29.89 -34.32
N ILE A 608 -36.13 29.05 -33.86
CA ILE A 608 -35.94 27.60 -33.80
C ILE A 608 -35.93 27.07 -35.24
N VAL A 609 -34.75 26.66 -35.71
CA VAL A 609 -34.52 26.12 -37.06
C VAL A 609 -34.84 24.63 -37.11
N SER A 610 -34.64 23.94 -35.99
CA SER A 610 -34.91 22.51 -35.86
C SER A 610 -35.21 22.19 -34.40
N GLY A 611 -36.33 21.50 -34.15
CA GLY A 611 -36.62 20.91 -32.84
C GLY A 611 -35.68 19.72 -32.62
N GLY A 612 -35.36 19.41 -31.36
CA GLY A 612 -34.62 18.18 -31.04
C GLY A 612 -35.36 16.93 -31.56
N GLY A 613 -34.78 15.75 -31.35
CA GLY A 613 -35.40 14.48 -31.72
C GLY A 613 -35.14 14.04 -33.17
N GLN A 614 -34.22 14.67 -33.89
CA GLN A 614 -33.94 14.29 -35.28
C GLN A 614 -33.16 12.98 -35.38
N THR A 615 -33.62 12.09 -36.26
CA THR A 615 -32.92 10.85 -36.60
C THR A 615 -31.99 11.05 -37.80
N PRO A 616 -30.94 10.22 -37.98
CA PRO A 616 -30.11 10.22 -39.18
C PRO A 616 -30.95 10.12 -40.48
N LEU A 617 -32.07 9.40 -40.46
CA LEU A 617 -32.95 9.32 -41.64
C LEU A 617 -33.63 10.67 -41.94
N MET A 618 -34.12 11.38 -40.92
CA MET A 618 -34.72 12.71 -41.08
C MET A 618 -33.69 13.70 -41.63
N GLU A 619 -32.46 13.66 -41.11
CA GLU A 619 -31.37 14.52 -41.56
C GLU A 619 -30.96 14.23 -43.02
N ALA A 620 -30.82 12.95 -43.39
CA ALA A 620 -30.55 12.56 -44.76
C ALA A 620 -31.67 13.01 -45.73
N CYS A 621 -32.93 12.97 -45.26
CA CYS A 621 -34.11 13.45 -45.97
C CYS A 621 -34.13 14.98 -46.12
N ALA A 622 -33.79 15.72 -45.05
CA ALA A 622 -33.68 17.18 -45.07
C ALA A 622 -32.57 17.66 -46.01
N ASN A 623 -31.50 16.87 -46.16
CA ASN A 623 -30.39 17.13 -47.08
C ASN A 623 -30.59 16.56 -48.50
N GLY A 624 -31.67 15.82 -48.75
CA GLY A 624 -31.97 15.20 -50.05
C GLY A 624 -30.93 14.18 -50.53
N ASN A 625 -30.13 13.60 -49.62
CA ASN A 625 -29.07 12.68 -50.00
C ASN A 625 -29.60 11.26 -50.23
N LYS A 626 -30.11 11.02 -51.44
CA LYS A 626 -30.70 9.73 -51.85
C LYS A 626 -29.86 8.51 -51.45
N ALA A 627 -28.55 8.55 -51.68
CA ALA A 627 -27.69 7.39 -51.42
C ALA A 627 -27.59 7.05 -49.92
N ILE A 628 -27.63 8.08 -49.06
CA ILE A 628 -27.67 7.90 -47.60
C ILE A 628 -29.07 7.48 -47.14
N ILE A 629 -30.13 8.04 -47.73
CA ILE A 629 -31.51 7.60 -47.45
C ILE A 629 -31.66 6.10 -47.75
N ASP A 630 -31.22 5.67 -48.94
CA ASP A 630 -31.30 4.26 -49.37
C ASP A 630 -30.51 3.33 -48.42
N ILE A 631 -29.33 3.75 -47.94
CA ILE A 631 -28.52 2.91 -47.04
C ILE A 631 -29.11 2.86 -45.62
N LEU A 632 -29.61 3.97 -45.07
CA LEU A 632 -30.27 3.97 -43.77
C LEU A 632 -31.52 3.09 -43.79
N ILE A 633 -32.33 3.19 -44.85
CA ILE A 633 -33.48 2.33 -45.08
C ILE A 633 -33.08 0.85 -45.21
N HIS A 634 -31.97 0.55 -45.89
CA HIS A 634 -31.42 -0.80 -45.99
C HIS A 634 -31.06 -1.38 -44.61
N PHE A 635 -30.51 -0.54 -43.73
CA PHE A 635 -30.23 -0.88 -42.32
C PHE A 635 -31.46 -0.76 -41.40
N LYS A 636 -32.68 -0.75 -41.97
CA LYS A 636 -33.96 -0.75 -41.24
C LYS A 636 -34.25 0.50 -40.40
N ALA A 637 -33.77 1.67 -40.82
CA ALA A 637 -34.16 2.94 -40.20
C ALA A 637 -35.68 3.06 -40.05
N ASN A 638 -36.15 3.49 -38.88
CA ASN A 638 -37.55 3.62 -38.58
C ASN A 638 -38.13 4.90 -39.21
N VAL A 639 -38.96 4.72 -40.23
CA VAL A 639 -39.62 5.80 -40.97
C VAL A 639 -40.76 6.48 -40.21
N THR A 640 -41.22 5.91 -39.08
CA THR A 640 -42.37 6.44 -38.32
C THR A 640 -41.97 7.32 -37.14
N LEU A 641 -40.67 7.45 -36.84
CA LEU A 641 -40.20 8.34 -35.78
C LEU A 641 -40.53 9.78 -36.15
N THR A 642 -40.79 10.59 -35.13
CA THR A 642 -41.04 12.02 -35.25
C THR A 642 -40.00 12.79 -34.44
N ASP A 643 -39.54 13.91 -34.98
CA ASP A 643 -38.79 14.90 -34.19
C ASP A 643 -39.70 15.63 -33.19
N ASP A 644 -39.15 16.53 -32.39
CA ASP A 644 -39.88 17.32 -31.38
C ASP A 644 -40.94 18.25 -32.00
N ASN A 645 -40.83 18.54 -33.31
CA ASN A 645 -41.86 19.28 -34.07
C ASN A 645 -42.96 18.37 -34.61
N GLY A 646 -42.87 17.06 -34.38
CA GLY A 646 -43.81 16.06 -34.86
C GLY A 646 -43.60 15.66 -36.33
N TRP A 647 -42.47 16.03 -36.95
CA TRP A 647 -42.18 15.74 -38.36
C TRP A 647 -41.51 14.39 -38.50
N THR A 648 -41.93 13.60 -39.49
CA THR A 648 -41.24 12.36 -39.88
C THR A 648 -40.27 12.62 -41.03
N ALA A 649 -39.50 11.59 -41.40
CA ALA A 649 -38.62 11.64 -42.57
C ALA A 649 -39.35 12.03 -43.88
N VAL A 650 -40.65 11.73 -43.99
CA VAL A 650 -41.48 12.11 -45.15
C VAL A 650 -41.65 13.63 -45.22
N GLU A 651 -41.98 14.28 -44.11
CA GLU A 651 -42.17 15.73 -44.06
C GLU A 651 -40.85 16.47 -44.37
N HIS A 652 -39.73 16.00 -43.82
CA HIS A 652 -38.39 16.54 -44.12
C HIS A 652 -38.04 16.43 -45.61
N LEU A 653 -38.24 15.26 -46.22
CA LEU A 653 -37.94 15.05 -47.65
C LEU A 653 -38.89 15.86 -48.56
N ARG A 654 -40.18 15.96 -48.20
CA ARG A 654 -41.16 16.75 -48.95
C ARG A 654 -40.82 18.23 -48.90
N ASN A 655 -40.43 18.75 -47.74
CA ASN A 655 -39.98 20.13 -47.58
C ASN A 655 -38.71 20.40 -48.41
N HIS A 656 -37.74 19.49 -48.41
CA HIS A 656 -36.52 19.63 -49.23
C HIS A 656 -36.82 19.73 -50.73
N VAL A 657 -37.75 18.90 -51.25
CA VAL A 657 -38.16 18.90 -52.67
C VAL A 657 -38.94 20.17 -53.05
N LEU A 658 -39.69 20.76 -52.10
CA LEU A 658 -40.47 21.98 -52.33
C LEU A 658 -39.63 23.26 -52.24
N SER A 659 -38.71 23.33 -51.27
CA SER A 659 -37.92 24.53 -50.96
C SER A 659 -36.70 24.74 -51.86
N ASN A 660 -36.33 23.75 -52.69
CA ASN A 660 -35.20 23.83 -53.63
C ASN A 660 -35.68 23.80 -55.10
N PRO A 661 -36.13 24.94 -55.67
CA PRO A 661 -36.65 25.01 -57.03
C PRO A 661 -35.59 24.73 -58.12
N ASP A 662 -34.31 24.84 -57.79
CA ASP A 662 -33.17 24.66 -58.72
C ASP A 662 -32.69 23.20 -58.86
N LEU A 663 -33.39 22.23 -58.23
CA LEU A 663 -33.10 20.80 -58.41
C LEU A 663 -33.38 20.37 -59.87
N ASP A 664 -32.41 19.70 -60.51
CA ASP A 664 -32.62 19.16 -61.84
C ASP A 664 -33.78 18.13 -61.86
N ASN A 665 -34.46 18.03 -63.01
CA ASN A 665 -35.64 17.17 -63.15
C ASN A 665 -35.36 15.69 -62.82
N ILE A 666 -34.14 15.20 -63.09
CA ILE A 666 -33.75 13.80 -62.87
C ILE A 666 -33.61 13.52 -61.36
N LYS A 667 -33.00 14.44 -60.61
CA LYS A 667 -32.89 14.37 -59.14
C LYS A 667 -34.26 14.52 -58.48
N LYS A 668 -35.09 15.44 -58.97
CA LYS A 668 -36.45 15.66 -58.47
C LYS A 668 -37.31 14.40 -58.63
N GLU A 669 -37.32 13.79 -59.82
CA GLU A 669 -38.01 12.52 -60.06
C GLU A 669 -37.45 11.38 -59.20
N SER A 670 -36.12 11.33 -59.02
CA SER A 670 -35.46 10.30 -58.20
C SER A 670 -35.83 10.41 -56.72
N LEU A 671 -35.86 11.62 -56.16
CA LEU A 671 -36.27 11.86 -54.77
C LEU A 671 -37.77 11.66 -54.57
N GLN A 672 -38.61 12.00 -55.55
CA GLN A 672 -40.05 11.71 -55.52
C GLN A 672 -40.35 10.21 -55.48
N LYS A 673 -39.57 9.39 -56.20
CA LYS A 673 -39.68 7.91 -56.12
C LYS A 673 -39.32 7.39 -54.72
N VAL A 674 -38.27 7.94 -54.11
CA VAL A 674 -37.86 7.60 -52.74
C VAL A 674 -38.92 8.03 -51.73
N LEU A 675 -39.46 9.25 -51.87
CA LEU A 675 -40.56 9.77 -51.05
C LEU A 675 -41.78 8.84 -51.08
N ALA A 676 -42.23 8.43 -52.27
CA ALA A 676 -43.33 7.49 -52.42
C ALA A 676 -43.06 6.13 -51.76
N SER A 677 -41.80 5.68 -51.76
CA SER A 677 -41.38 4.44 -51.09
C SER A 677 -41.42 4.56 -49.56
N ILE A 678 -40.96 5.68 -49.00
CA ILE A 678 -41.00 5.94 -47.55
C ILE A 678 -42.47 6.07 -47.09
N GLU A 679 -43.31 6.78 -47.83
CA GLU A 679 -44.76 6.93 -47.56
C GLU A 679 -45.50 5.57 -47.59
N ASP A 680 -45.15 4.66 -48.49
CA ASP A 680 -45.71 3.31 -48.51
C ASP A 680 -45.29 2.49 -47.26
N ARG A 681 -44.02 2.62 -46.83
CA ARG A 681 -43.54 1.97 -45.60
C ARG A 681 -44.22 2.53 -44.35
N GLN A 682 -44.42 3.84 -44.28
CA GLN A 682 -45.13 4.49 -43.17
C GLN A 682 -46.60 4.05 -43.09
N ARG A 683 -47.29 3.94 -44.24
CA ARG A 683 -48.66 3.40 -44.33
C ARG A 683 -48.74 1.94 -43.88
N LYS A 684 -47.79 1.10 -44.30
CA LYS A 684 -47.71 -0.31 -43.86
C LYS A 684 -47.45 -0.46 -42.36
N ALA A 685 -46.80 0.52 -41.73
CA ALA A 685 -46.60 0.58 -40.28
C ALA A 685 -47.81 1.15 -39.50
N GLY A 686 -48.94 1.43 -40.17
CA GLY A 686 -50.18 1.88 -39.53
C GLY A 686 -50.26 3.39 -39.29
N MET A 687 -49.33 4.19 -39.82
CA MET A 687 -49.29 5.64 -39.67
C MET A 687 -49.78 6.33 -40.97
N SER A 688 -50.72 7.27 -40.86
CA SER A 688 -51.27 8.00 -42.02
C SER A 688 -50.41 9.23 -42.34
N PRO A 689 -50.00 9.45 -43.61
CA PRO A 689 -49.19 10.62 -43.98
C PRO A 689 -49.92 11.93 -43.64
N GLN A 690 -49.24 12.88 -42.99
CA GLN A 690 -49.84 14.20 -42.76
C GLN A 690 -50.02 14.93 -44.10
N LYS A 691 -51.25 15.40 -44.37
CA LYS A 691 -51.60 16.10 -45.62
C LYS A 691 -51.22 17.60 -45.63
N SER A 692 -50.80 18.16 -44.50
CA SER A 692 -50.45 19.59 -44.36
C SER A 692 -49.29 19.77 -43.39
N LEU A 693 -48.32 20.63 -43.74
CA LEU A 693 -47.22 21.02 -42.84
C LEU A 693 -47.79 21.57 -41.51
N PRO A 694 -47.35 21.05 -40.34
CA PRO A 694 -47.74 21.62 -39.04
C PRO A 694 -47.26 23.07 -38.89
N THR A 695 -48.08 23.93 -38.29
CA THR A 695 -47.73 25.33 -38.01
C THR A 695 -46.71 25.42 -36.87
N LEU A 696 -45.60 26.12 -37.10
CA LEU A 696 -44.60 26.49 -36.08
C LEU A 696 -45.30 27.10 -34.86
N ARG A 697 -45.16 26.46 -33.70
CA ARG A 697 -45.80 26.88 -32.46
C ARG A 697 -44.99 28.03 -31.83
N ASN A 698 -45.39 29.27 -32.13
CA ASN A 698 -44.87 30.46 -31.47
C ASN A 698 -45.22 30.46 -29.97
N ASN A 699 -44.35 29.90 -29.13
CA ASN A 699 -44.43 30.05 -27.68
C ASN A 699 -43.71 31.32 -27.24
N SER A 700 -44.37 32.45 -27.45
CA SER A 700 -44.08 33.65 -26.65
C SER A 700 -44.64 33.44 -25.23
N LYS A 701 -43.77 33.66 -24.24
CA LYS A 701 -44.01 33.70 -22.78
C LYS A 701 -43.84 32.38 -22.01
N SER A 702 -42.59 32.13 -21.60
CA SER A 702 -42.33 31.91 -20.16
C SER A 702 -41.08 32.69 -19.75
N LYS A 703 -41.29 33.76 -18.98
CA LYS A 703 -40.25 34.43 -18.21
C LYS A 703 -40.04 33.61 -16.94
N ALA A 704 -38.87 33.01 -16.78
CA ALA A 704 -38.39 32.57 -15.47
C ALA A 704 -36.87 32.69 -15.41
N LYS A 705 -36.44 33.81 -14.82
CA LYS A 705 -35.23 34.02 -14.02
C LYS A 705 -34.10 32.99 -14.15
N HIS A 706 -33.06 33.37 -14.90
CA HIS A 706 -31.69 33.05 -14.51
C HIS A 706 -30.98 34.37 -14.21
N GLU A 707 -30.86 34.66 -12.92
CA GLU A 707 -29.93 35.67 -12.41
C GLU A 707 -28.51 35.14 -12.64
N GLU A 708 -27.78 35.83 -13.52
CA GLU A 708 -26.32 35.79 -13.55
C GLU A 708 -25.78 36.32 -12.22
N LYS A 709 -25.38 35.42 -11.33
CA LYS A 709 -24.44 35.78 -10.27
C LYS A 709 -23.03 35.73 -10.85
N HIS A 710 -22.63 36.85 -11.44
CA HIS A 710 -21.24 37.27 -11.46
C HIS A 710 -20.76 37.41 -10.00
N ASN A 711 -20.04 36.42 -9.50
CA ASN A 711 -19.16 36.60 -8.35
C ASN A 711 -17.71 36.56 -8.85
N SER A 712 -17.25 37.72 -9.31
CA SER A 712 -15.85 38.08 -9.33
C SER A 712 -15.38 38.27 -7.88
N THR A 713 -14.83 37.21 -7.27
CA THR A 713 -14.04 37.37 -6.05
C THR A 713 -12.57 37.36 -6.44
N SER A 714 -12.00 38.56 -6.44
CA SER A 714 -10.56 38.83 -6.47
C SER A 714 -9.86 37.99 -5.40
N MET A 715 -9.11 36.97 -5.82
CA MET A 715 -8.09 36.36 -4.97
C MET A 715 -6.92 37.34 -4.84
N GLU A 716 -6.98 38.19 -3.81
CA GLU A 716 -5.79 38.82 -3.26
C GLU A 716 -4.88 37.71 -2.70
N ARG A 717 -3.67 37.64 -3.23
CA ARG A 717 -2.58 36.82 -2.69
C ARG A 717 -2.03 37.50 -1.44
N PRO A 718 -2.01 36.87 -0.26
CA PRO A 718 -1.14 37.33 0.81
C PRO A 718 0.28 36.85 0.48
N ARG A 719 1.12 37.78 0.01
CA ARG A 719 2.57 37.66 0.13
C ARG A 719 2.93 37.89 1.59
N SER A 720 3.26 36.83 2.31
CA SER A 720 4.17 36.92 3.46
C SER A 720 4.91 35.60 3.60
N GLN A 721 6.16 35.58 3.11
CA GLN A 721 7.17 34.64 3.57
C GLN A 721 7.43 34.96 5.05
N GLN A 722 6.71 34.30 5.95
CA GLN A 722 7.13 34.16 7.33
C GLN A 722 8.06 32.95 7.39
N ALA A 723 9.28 33.17 7.86
CA ALA A 723 10.20 32.08 8.19
C ALA A 723 9.50 31.14 9.18
N ALA A 724 9.59 29.83 8.94
CA ALA A 724 9.06 28.80 9.84
C ALA A 724 9.52 29.11 11.27
N THR A 725 8.57 29.14 12.20
CA THR A 725 8.88 29.40 13.60
C THR A 725 9.55 28.16 14.21
N GLU A 726 10.29 28.37 15.28
CA GLU A 726 10.98 27.34 16.09
C GLU A 726 10.08 26.15 16.47
N ASN A 727 8.77 26.41 16.64
CA ASN A 727 7.76 25.39 16.93
C ASN A 727 7.36 24.54 15.72
N ASP A 728 7.50 25.05 14.49
CA ASP A 728 7.16 24.30 13.28
C ASP A 728 8.17 23.18 12.96
N ARG A 729 9.41 23.32 13.45
CA ARG A 729 10.50 22.32 13.30
C ARG A 729 10.40 21.19 14.33
N ASN A 730 10.15 21.52 15.60
CA ASN A 730 9.93 20.53 16.68
C ASN A 730 8.67 19.68 16.44
N LEU A 731 7.68 20.24 15.75
CA LEU A 731 6.49 19.57 15.25
C LEU A 731 6.81 18.55 14.14
N ALA A 732 7.61 18.96 13.15
CA ALA A 732 8.05 18.05 12.09
C ALA A 732 8.90 16.90 12.66
N GLU A 733 9.70 17.17 13.69
CA GLU A 733 10.52 16.22 14.44
C GLU A 733 9.67 15.18 15.16
N TYR A 734 8.76 15.57 16.07
CA TYR A 734 7.92 14.59 16.78
C TYR A 734 7.04 13.75 15.84
N LYS A 735 6.48 14.36 14.78
CA LYS A 735 5.72 13.61 13.76
C LYS A 735 6.62 12.63 13.00
N ARG A 736 7.80 13.06 12.55
CA ARG A 736 8.78 12.17 11.89
C ARG A 736 9.19 11.03 12.81
N THR A 737 9.55 11.32 14.05
CA THR A 737 9.98 10.32 15.03
C THR A 737 8.87 9.36 15.35
N MET A 738 7.72 9.81 15.85
CA MET A 738 6.66 8.88 16.25
C MET A 738 6.12 8.08 15.08
N GLN A 739 6.07 8.66 13.88
CA GLN A 739 5.68 7.90 12.70
C GLN A 739 6.79 6.95 12.25
N ALA A 740 8.08 7.32 12.30
CA ALA A 740 9.18 6.42 11.96
C ALA A 740 9.26 5.24 12.95
N LEU A 741 9.08 5.49 14.25
CA LEU A 741 9.09 4.47 15.29
C LEU A 741 7.86 3.54 15.16
N VAL A 742 6.64 4.09 15.04
CA VAL A 742 5.44 3.28 14.78
C VAL A 742 5.58 2.47 13.48
N ARG A 743 6.16 3.05 12.42
CA ARG A 743 6.38 2.37 11.14
C ARG A 743 7.44 1.27 11.23
N LYS A 744 8.56 1.47 11.94
CA LYS A 744 9.61 0.46 12.12
C LYS A 744 9.02 -0.80 12.76
N ARG A 745 8.23 -0.66 13.83
CA ARG A 745 7.56 -1.81 14.43
C ARG A 745 6.47 -2.44 13.55
N ASN A 746 5.74 -1.66 12.75
CA ASN A 746 4.81 -2.23 11.77
C ASN A 746 5.54 -3.07 10.72
N ASN A 747 6.73 -2.65 10.29
CA ASN A 747 7.59 -3.43 9.41
C ASN A 747 8.19 -4.66 10.11
N ASP A 748 8.52 -4.59 11.39
CA ASP A 748 9.10 -5.70 12.17
C ASP A 748 8.04 -6.72 12.62
N THR A 749 6.76 -6.34 12.76
CA THR A 749 5.68 -7.32 12.94
C THR A 749 5.41 -8.21 11.72
N THR A 750 6.04 -7.87 10.58
CA THR A 750 6.12 -8.71 9.36
C THR A 750 7.51 -9.33 9.17
N GLY A 751 8.33 -9.38 10.23
CA GLY A 751 9.75 -9.72 10.11
C GLY A 751 10.40 -10.00 11.46
N ASN A 752 9.88 -10.98 12.21
CA ASN A 752 10.60 -11.78 13.20
C ASN A 752 9.61 -12.69 13.93
N VAL A 753 9.20 -13.79 13.28
CA VAL A 753 8.66 -14.98 13.98
C VAL A 753 9.67 -16.13 13.97
N ASP A 754 10.88 -15.90 13.47
CA ASP A 754 11.99 -16.83 13.68
C ASP A 754 12.74 -16.47 14.96
N ARG A 755 12.30 -17.11 16.05
CA ARG A 755 13.18 -17.79 17.00
C ARG A 755 12.34 -18.71 17.89
N ASP A 756 12.78 -19.97 17.93
CA ASP A 756 12.38 -21.04 18.83
C ASP A 756 11.05 -21.76 18.55
N ARG A 757 10.96 -22.37 17.35
CA ARG A 757 10.29 -23.67 17.19
C ARG A 757 11.13 -24.79 17.83
N ASN A 758 11.29 -24.72 19.14
CA ASN A 758 11.72 -25.82 20.00
C ASN A 758 11.24 -25.49 21.43
N PHE A 759 9.98 -25.80 21.71
CA PHE A 759 9.48 -25.80 23.09
C PHE A 759 10.15 -26.95 23.86
N GLY A 760 11.31 -26.64 24.44
CA GLY A 760 12.01 -27.43 25.44
C GLY A 760 12.54 -26.56 26.60
N GLY A 761 12.08 -25.32 26.73
CA GLY A 761 12.41 -24.42 27.83
C GLY A 761 11.42 -24.55 28.99
N SER A 762 11.91 -25.04 30.12
CA SER A 762 11.15 -25.14 31.37
C SER A 762 10.72 -23.76 31.89
N LEU A 763 9.47 -23.64 32.32
CA LEU A 763 8.93 -22.46 33.02
C LEU A 763 9.59 -22.17 34.40
N ALA A 764 10.67 -22.87 34.75
CA ALA A 764 11.44 -22.64 35.98
C ALA A 764 12.44 -21.48 35.87
N ASP A 765 12.87 -21.10 34.66
CA ASP A 765 13.95 -20.12 34.47
C ASP A 765 13.51 -18.65 34.72
N ALA A 766 12.20 -18.38 34.72
CA ALA A 766 11.64 -17.05 34.99
C ALA A 766 11.67 -16.66 36.49
N ALA A 767 11.94 -17.60 37.39
CA ALA A 767 12.01 -17.34 38.83
C ALA A 767 13.42 -16.97 39.32
N ASP A 768 14.47 -17.39 38.61
CA ASP A 768 15.87 -17.23 39.05
C ASP A 768 16.51 -15.90 38.61
N GLU A 769 16.02 -15.27 37.53
CA GLU A 769 16.50 -13.93 37.11
C GLU A 769 16.14 -12.82 38.11
N ARG A 770 15.09 -13.02 38.92
CA ARG A 770 14.69 -12.08 39.99
C ARG A 770 15.69 -12.00 41.15
N ASN A 771 16.50 -13.04 41.34
CA ASN A 771 17.49 -13.12 42.43
C ASN A 771 18.92 -12.76 41.99
N LEU A 772 19.24 -12.86 40.70
CA LEU A 772 20.55 -12.46 40.15
C LEU A 772 20.70 -10.94 39.92
N MET A 773 19.59 -10.20 39.70
CA MET A 773 19.65 -8.73 39.53
C MET A 773 19.77 -7.91 40.82
N LYS A 774 19.56 -8.50 42.01
CA LYS A 774 19.72 -7.75 43.28
C LYS A 774 21.18 -7.56 43.71
N ASN A 775 22.12 -8.28 43.08
CA ASN A 775 23.54 -8.27 43.47
C ASN A 775 24.48 -7.61 42.44
N SER A 776 24.00 -7.06 41.32
CA SER A 776 24.85 -6.34 40.34
C SER A 776 24.57 -4.83 40.22
N ILE A 777 23.63 -4.27 40.99
CA ILE A 777 23.30 -2.83 40.99
C ILE A 777 23.97 -2.10 42.19
N LYS A 778 25.16 -2.51 42.60
CA LYS A 778 25.94 -1.80 43.64
C LYS A 778 27.33 -1.32 43.23
N ASP A 779 27.85 -1.72 42.07
CA ASP A 779 29.18 -1.30 41.61
C ASP A 779 29.14 -0.76 40.19
N ARG A 780 28.64 0.47 40.05
CA ARG A 780 29.01 1.43 38.98
C ARG A 780 28.61 2.84 39.42
N ALA A 781 29.19 3.26 40.54
CA ALA A 781 29.33 4.67 40.83
C ALA A 781 30.24 5.28 39.74
N LEU A 782 29.74 6.27 39.01
CA LEU A 782 30.58 7.18 38.23
C LEU A 782 31.66 7.73 39.18
N PRO A 783 32.96 7.71 38.80
CA PRO A 783 34.02 8.15 39.70
C PRO A 783 33.86 9.65 39.98
N ALA A 784 33.47 9.95 41.22
CA ALA A 784 33.63 11.26 41.83
C ALA A 784 35.13 11.46 42.09
N ASP A 785 35.84 12.01 41.10
CA ASP A 785 37.04 12.85 41.27
C ASP A 785 37.69 13.11 39.90
N ARG A 786 37.23 14.17 39.22
CA ARG A 786 38.12 14.96 38.36
C ARG A 786 37.86 16.43 38.60
N ALA A 787 38.91 17.09 39.04
CA ALA A 787 38.97 18.51 39.28
C ALA A 787 38.42 19.32 38.08
N PHE A 788 37.69 20.37 38.44
CA PHE A 788 37.23 21.47 37.60
C PHE A 788 38.21 21.82 36.47
N LEU A 789 37.78 21.61 35.23
CA LEU A 789 38.26 22.35 34.08
C LEU A 789 37.04 22.98 33.41
N ALA A 790 37.10 24.30 33.23
CA ALA A 790 36.17 25.07 32.43
C ALA A 790 36.03 24.43 31.03
N PRO A 791 34.90 24.59 30.32
CA PRO A 791 34.80 24.09 28.95
C PRO A 791 35.93 24.72 28.14
N GLU A 792 36.89 23.90 27.69
CA GLU A 792 37.93 24.33 26.78
C GLU A 792 37.27 24.89 25.51
N GLU A 793 37.73 26.07 25.12
CA GLU A 793 37.33 26.78 23.92
C GLU A 793 37.84 26.02 22.69
N ASP A 794 37.00 25.20 22.08
CA ASP A 794 37.23 24.72 20.72
C ASP A 794 36.49 25.65 19.73
N ASP A 795 37.12 26.80 19.48
CA ASP A 795 36.74 27.77 18.43
C ASP A 795 37.48 27.48 17.10
N SER A 796 38.05 26.28 16.93
CA SER A 796 38.82 25.87 15.75
C SER A 796 38.27 24.62 15.07
N ASP A 797 37.14 24.74 14.36
CA ASP A 797 36.83 23.86 13.21
C ASP A 797 35.70 24.43 12.32
N ASP A 798 35.76 25.74 12.07
CA ASP A 798 34.86 26.48 11.17
C ASP A 798 35.58 27.04 9.93
N ASP A 799 36.77 26.52 9.60
CA ASP A 799 37.51 26.88 8.37
C ASP A 799 37.06 26.02 7.18
N ILE A 800 36.00 26.47 6.50
CA ILE A 800 35.85 26.16 5.08
C ILE A 800 36.95 26.92 4.33
N ILE A 801 37.90 26.16 3.81
CA ILE A 801 38.80 26.58 2.73
C ILE A 801 37.94 27.03 1.54
N LEU A 802 37.67 28.34 1.49
CA LEU A 802 37.31 29.04 0.29
C LEU A 802 38.52 28.96 -0.64
N VAL A 803 38.50 28.04 -1.61
CA VAL A 803 39.40 28.09 -2.76
C VAL A 803 39.07 29.35 -3.57
N LYS A 804 39.64 30.48 -3.16
CA LYS A 804 39.76 31.67 -3.99
C LYS A 804 40.79 31.35 -5.07
N LYS A 805 40.29 30.98 -6.26
CA LYS A 805 41.06 31.08 -7.51
C LYS A 805 41.46 32.55 -7.69
N SER A 806 42.74 32.86 -7.49
CA SER A 806 43.39 33.98 -8.16
C SER A 806 44.74 33.52 -8.69
N LYS A 807 44.83 33.33 -10.01
CA LYS A 807 45.89 33.91 -10.85
C LYS A 807 45.61 33.57 -12.32
N LYS A 808 45.43 34.63 -13.10
CA LYS A 808 45.67 34.64 -14.55
C LYS A 808 47.07 34.05 -14.80
N LEU A 809 47.15 32.99 -15.60
CA LEU A 809 48.35 32.68 -16.38
C LEU A 809 47.92 32.00 -17.67
N ARG A 810 48.66 32.35 -18.70
CA ARG A 810 48.31 32.35 -20.12
C ARG A 810 48.21 30.94 -20.73
N ILE A 811 47.37 30.90 -21.75
CA ILE A 811 47.31 29.96 -22.87
C ILE A 811 48.71 29.49 -23.30
N LEU A 812 48.87 28.18 -23.46
CA LEU A 812 49.55 27.55 -24.61
C LEU A 812 49.16 26.07 -24.72
N ASN A 813 48.48 25.75 -25.82
CA ASN A 813 48.25 24.39 -26.33
C ASN A 813 49.58 23.70 -26.64
N SER A 814 49.70 22.39 -26.37
CA SER A 814 50.06 21.40 -27.40
C SER A 814 50.06 19.95 -26.88
N ARG A 815 49.35 19.10 -27.65
CA ARG A 815 49.65 17.71 -28.06
C ARG A 815 49.83 16.58 -27.02
N SER A 816 48.97 15.56 -27.19
CA SER A 816 49.09 14.12 -26.86
C SER A 816 50.42 13.47 -27.35
N PRO A 817 50.84 12.24 -26.91
CA PRO A 817 50.02 11.04 -26.62
C PRO A 817 50.40 10.17 -25.38
N SER A 818 49.59 9.13 -25.18
CA SER A 818 49.62 7.96 -24.25
C SER A 818 50.93 7.12 -24.23
N PRO A 819 51.06 5.93 -23.56
CA PRO A 819 50.15 5.14 -22.69
C PRO A 819 50.86 4.57 -21.41
N GLU A 820 50.26 3.55 -20.76
CA GLU A 820 50.79 2.65 -19.69
C GLU A 820 50.57 3.15 -18.25
N SER A 821 50.21 2.35 -17.25
CA SER A 821 49.71 0.98 -17.08
C SER A 821 49.52 0.78 -15.57
N ASN A 822 48.60 -0.12 -15.16
CA ASN A 822 48.50 -0.72 -13.82
C ASN A 822 48.06 0.21 -12.67
N GLU A 823 47.35 -0.20 -11.64
CA GLU A 823 46.66 -1.43 -11.23
C GLU A 823 45.94 -1.05 -9.91
N ASN A 824 44.85 -1.75 -9.62
CA ASN A 824 44.39 -2.13 -8.28
C ASN A 824 43.70 -1.12 -7.33
N TYR A 825 42.48 -1.53 -6.93
CA TYR A 825 41.91 -1.64 -5.57
C TYR A 825 42.19 -0.48 -4.58
N TYR A 826 41.19 0.19 -3.99
CA TYR A 826 39.98 -0.29 -3.30
C TYR A 826 38.87 0.78 -3.35
#